data_AF-A0AAJ6P7U5-F1
#
_entry.id   AF-A0AAJ6P7U5-F1
#
_cell.length_a   1.000
_cell.length_b   1.000
_cell.length_c   1.000
_cell.angle_alpha   90.00
_cell.angle_beta   90.00
_cell.angle_gamma   90.00
#
_symmetry.space_group_name_H-M   'P 1'
#
loop_
_entity.id
_entity.type
_entity.pdbx_description
1 polymer ?
#
loop_
_entity_poly.entity_id
_entity_poly.type
_entity_poly.pdbx_seq_one_letter_code
_entity_poly.pdbx_strand_id
1 'polypeptide(L)'
;MHQEPQPLQNLNIDGALIREAQIGQAGRDLHQIQYLTVNESFSLAKLIGHREVKPPSGKQEYRFREVILNKVKQYWIKGVLEKSLYTKALIDLGLEERLDAVKHPLSNVPEIPDESEQILPEGQSVSDVFNQMGKGRTLLILGEPGAGKTITLLKLAQELITRTEQDLSQPLPVVLNLSSWGNKHQTLGDWLIEELHSIYQVSPALGKVWIEEQQLLLLLDGLDEVRIEQREACIKAINQFMQEHGLIEIVVTSRIHDYEALSERLQLQAAICIQSLTSQQVDQYLDRAGEQLEAVKTLLQQDTTLQELAKSPLTLNVMTLAYQGKKLEDLSSIGSKEERRKHLFDAYIERMFKRRQSQQRYSKVQARRWLIWLAQQMYQKSQTVFVIERIQPSWLSNRVPKIFYQLGVFLFGVIICGLIGIFSNFISKSQSINLVYIVVITVVLTVYLSNTEIKPVETLRWSWQEARKSLTNGLLGGLSLGLIVGVGFKLTEPQPNIIDGLELGLIHGLTGGLILGLLGGLRGPEIETKTIPNQGIWNSAKNAVIVGLLGGLLGGFFGGLIGLIILNHPSWLQLGIVFGVAFGLVFGGGKACLQHFTLRLILYAKNYIPRNYARFLEYATEHIFLQKVGGSYIFIHRMLLEHFAQMEPVFIQLNSQPIHHSTEFHSNNNSSRNTSSQTLVECTNCGLNNPGNLNFCTKCGRRLNQPSS
;
A
#
# COMPACT_ATOMS: atom_id res chain seq x y z
N MET A 1 68.49 37.58 -16.88
CA MET A 1 68.05 37.38 -15.48
C MET A 1 66.69 36.70 -15.59
N HIS A 2 66.51 35.43 -15.21
CA HIS A 2 66.66 34.85 -13.87
C HIS A 2 65.68 35.47 -12.86
N GLN A 3 64.95 34.72 -12.03
CA GLN A 3 65.20 33.34 -11.58
C GLN A 3 63.91 32.52 -11.36
N GLU A 4 64.04 31.24 -10.97
CA GLU A 4 62.95 30.27 -10.75
C GLU A 4 62.67 30.08 -9.21
N PRO A 5 61.95 29.06 -8.67
CA PRO A 5 60.82 29.31 -7.75
C PRO A 5 61.01 28.76 -6.30
N GLN A 6 59.89 28.61 -5.56
CA GLN A 6 59.61 27.77 -4.34
C GLN A 6 58.93 28.57 -3.16
N PRO A 7 58.34 27.95 -2.09
CA PRO A 7 56.89 27.68 -2.10
C PRO A 7 56.13 27.88 -0.74
N LEU A 8 54.83 27.51 -0.74
CA LEU A 8 54.03 26.95 0.37
C LEU A 8 54.16 27.48 1.81
N GLN A 9 53.03 27.90 2.40
CA GLN A 9 52.71 27.63 3.80
C GLN A 9 51.20 27.42 4.02
N ASN A 10 50.83 26.40 4.79
CA ASN A 10 49.45 26.15 5.24
C ASN A 10 49.17 26.90 6.54
N LEU A 11 47.94 27.37 6.73
CA LEU A 11 47.41 27.76 8.04
C LEU A 11 46.02 27.15 8.25
N ASN A 12 45.87 26.43 9.36
CA ASN A 12 44.61 25.82 9.82
C ASN A 12 44.24 26.49 11.15
N ILE A 13 42.99 26.94 11.31
CA ILE A 13 42.49 27.52 12.56
C ILE A 13 41.05 27.05 12.78
N ASP A 14 40.85 26.33 13.89
CA ASP A 14 39.54 25.86 14.36
C ASP A 14 38.76 26.96 15.11
N GLY A 15 37.46 26.69 15.31
CA GLY A 15 36.45 27.69 15.66
C GLY A 15 36.63 28.48 16.96
N ALA A 16 36.04 29.68 16.97
CA ALA A 16 35.82 30.50 18.16
C ALA A 16 34.37 31.04 18.17
N LEU A 17 33.71 30.94 19.33
CA LEU A 17 32.43 31.61 19.61
C LEU A 17 32.69 33.07 20.00
N ILE A 18 31.89 34.01 19.48
CA ILE A 18 31.80 35.38 20.00
C ILE A 18 30.33 35.71 20.29
N ARG A 19 30.08 36.21 21.50
CA ARG A 19 28.81 36.79 21.94
C ARG A 19 28.93 38.33 21.94
N GLU A 20 27.76 38.97 22.01
CA GLU A 20 27.55 40.34 22.52
C GLU A 20 28.19 41.49 21.73
N ALA A 21 27.36 42.11 20.87
CA ALA A 21 27.43 43.53 20.52
C ALA A 21 26.07 44.17 20.81
N GLN A 22 26.06 45.43 21.23
CA GLN A 22 24.97 46.02 22.02
C GLN A 22 23.69 46.41 21.25
N ILE A 23 22.58 46.50 22.00
CA ILE A 23 21.28 47.00 21.54
C ILE A 23 21.29 48.53 21.51
N GLY A 24 20.81 49.12 20.40
CA GLY A 24 20.41 50.54 20.31
C GLY A 24 18.92 50.66 19.96
N GLN A 25 18.19 51.57 20.62
CA GLN A 25 16.75 51.80 20.40
C GLN A 25 16.50 53.12 19.65
N ALA A 26 15.61 53.11 18.64
CA ALA A 26 14.47 54.04 18.54
C ALA A 26 13.76 53.97 17.16
N GLY A 27 12.41 54.12 17.17
CA GLY A 27 11.70 54.91 16.15
C GLY A 27 11.25 54.25 14.83
N ARG A 28 9.97 53.81 14.80
CA ARG A 28 8.96 54.00 13.72
C ARG A 28 9.42 54.78 12.46
N ASP A 29 9.15 54.36 11.22
CA ASP A 29 7.82 54.06 10.65
C ASP A 29 7.84 53.09 9.42
N LEU A 30 6.76 53.03 8.63
CA LEU A 30 6.45 51.96 7.65
C LEU A 30 7.05 52.10 6.23
N HIS A 31 6.97 50.97 5.50
CA HIS A 31 6.98 50.81 4.03
C HIS A 31 8.25 51.18 3.23
N GLN A 32 9.12 50.19 3.04
CA GLN A 32 9.55 49.78 1.69
C GLN A 32 10.09 48.34 1.68
N ILE A 33 9.43 47.45 0.93
CA ILE A 33 10.05 46.18 0.50
C ILE A 33 10.75 46.49 -0.82
N GLN A 34 12.08 46.60 -0.80
CA GLN A 34 12.86 46.70 -2.02
C GLN A 34 13.03 45.31 -2.64
N TYR A 35 12.73 45.20 -3.93
CA TYR A 35 12.97 43.98 -4.70
C TYR A 35 14.48 43.76 -4.85
N LEU A 36 15.00 42.77 -4.14
CA LEU A 36 16.39 42.34 -4.28
C LEU A 36 16.54 41.55 -5.57
N THR A 37 17.05 42.20 -6.61
CA THR A 37 17.24 41.64 -7.94
C THR A 37 18.31 40.55 -7.89
N VAL A 38 17.91 39.29 -8.09
CA VAL A 38 18.86 38.18 -8.23
C VAL A 38 19.44 38.22 -9.64
N ASN A 39 20.58 38.90 -9.78
CA ASN A 39 21.38 38.87 -11.00
C ASN A 39 21.87 37.45 -11.34
N GLU A 40 22.35 37.31 -12.59
CA GLU A 40 22.85 36.09 -13.22
C GLU A 40 23.54 35.09 -12.27
N SER A 41 23.15 33.82 -12.35
CA SER A 41 23.55 32.76 -11.43
C SER A 41 25.05 32.45 -11.51
N PHE A 42 25.81 33.02 -10.57
CA PHE A 42 27.24 32.77 -10.43
C PHE A 42 27.48 31.27 -10.16
N SER A 43 28.07 30.57 -11.13
CA SER A 43 28.11 29.10 -11.16
C SER A 43 29.01 28.49 -10.08
N LEU A 44 28.43 28.24 -8.90
CA LEU A 44 29.04 27.54 -7.77
C LEU A 44 29.52 26.12 -8.12
N ALA A 45 29.04 25.54 -9.23
CA ALA A 45 29.52 24.27 -9.78
C ALA A 45 31.02 24.27 -10.16
N LYS A 46 31.68 25.44 -10.25
CA LYS A 46 33.15 25.54 -10.40
C LYS A 46 33.94 25.44 -9.09
N LEU A 47 33.29 25.59 -7.93
CA LEU A 47 33.94 25.57 -6.61
C LEU A 47 33.73 24.24 -5.87
N ILE A 48 32.63 23.54 -6.14
CA ILE A 48 32.42 22.16 -5.66
C ILE A 48 33.16 21.21 -6.60
N GLY A 49 34.36 20.77 -6.20
CA GLY A 49 35.15 19.81 -6.97
C GLY A 49 34.34 18.56 -7.32
N HIS A 50 34.23 18.26 -8.62
CA HIS A 50 33.31 17.25 -9.15
C HIS A 50 33.56 15.85 -8.57
N ARG A 51 32.79 15.48 -7.54
CA ARG A 51 32.62 14.07 -7.15
C ARG A 51 31.75 13.40 -8.19
N GLU A 52 32.38 12.61 -9.06
CA GLU A 52 31.63 11.69 -9.91
C GLU A 52 30.97 10.61 -9.04
N VAL A 53 29.84 10.07 -9.50
CA VAL A 53 29.19 8.92 -8.85
C VAL A 53 30.21 7.78 -8.79
N LYS A 54 30.48 7.31 -7.58
CA LYS A 54 31.55 6.35 -7.32
C LYS A 54 31.31 5.08 -8.13
N PRO A 55 32.21 4.69 -9.05
CA PRO A 55 32.00 3.53 -9.90
C PRO A 55 32.00 2.23 -9.07
N PRO A 56 31.26 1.18 -9.48
CA PRO A 56 30.92 0.09 -8.57
C PRO A 56 32.16 -0.68 -8.09
N SER A 57 32.35 -0.72 -6.77
CA SER A 57 33.56 -1.19 -6.10
C SER A 57 33.69 -2.72 -5.98
N GLY A 58 33.39 -3.42 -7.09
CA GLY A 58 33.69 -4.84 -7.27
C GLY A 58 32.52 -5.69 -7.78
N LYS A 59 32.83 -6.96 -8.11
CA LYS A 59 31.90 -7.90 -8.79
C LYS A 59 30.59 -8.17 -8.05
N GLN A 60 30.48 -7.89 -6.75
CA GLN A 60 29.22 -8.00 -6.02
C GLN A 60 28.34 -6.77 -6.22
N GLU A 61 28.92 -5.56 -6.26
CA GLU A 61 28.18 -4.31 -6.41
C GLU A 61 27.55 -4.20 -7.80
N TYR A 62 28.30 -4.54 -8.86
CA TYR A 62 27.77 -4.68 -10.22
C TYR A 62 26.52 -5.59 -10.27
N ARG A 63 26.57 -6.77 -9.63
CA ARG A 63 25.44 -7.71 -9.58
C ARG A 63 24.22 -7.15 -8.84
N PHE A 64 24.41 -6.39 -7.76
CA PHE A 64 23.29 -5.72 -7.08
C PHE A 64 22.65 -4.64 -7.95
N ARG A 65 23.46 -3.90 -8.71
CA ARG A 65 23.02 -2.85 -9.65
C ARG A 65 22.22 -3.44 -10.82
N GLU A 66 22.73 -4.50 -11.47
CA GLU A 66 22.00 -5.29 -12.48
C GLU A 66 20.66 -5.83 -11.96
N VAL A 67 20.65 -6.43 -10.76
CA VAL A 67 19.46 -7.00 -10.13
C VAL A 67 18.39 -5.92 -9.90
N ILE A 68 18.77 -4.69 -9.53
CA ILE A 68 17.81 -3.61 -9.31
C ILE A 68 17.28 -3.03 -10.62
N LEU A 69 18.12 -2.78 -11.62
CA LEU A 69 17.64 -2.34 -12.94
C LEU A 69 16.60 -3.33 -13.49
N ASN A 70 16.87 -4.64 -13.39
CA ASN A 70 15.90 -5.66 -13.74
C ASN A 70 14.63 -5.59 -12.85
N LYS A 71 14.74 -5.43 -11.52
CA LYS A 71 13.54 -5.28 -10.66
C LYS A 71 12.70 -4.05 -11.02
N VAL A 72 13.30 -2.88 -11.26
CA VAL A 72 12.60 -1.65 -11.67
C VAL A 72 11.95 -1.86 -13.04
N LYS A 73 12.67 -2.42 -14.02
CA LYS A 73 12.17 -2.73 -15.36
C LYS A 73 11.01 -3.72 -15.36
N GLN A 74 11.07 -4.78 -14.55
CA GLN A 74 10.01 -5.78 -14.45
C GLN A 74 8.79 -5.26 -13.66
N TYR A 75 8.99 -4.43 -12.65
CA TYR A 75 7.91 -3.87 -11.83
C TYR A 75 7.19 -2.73 -12.54
N TRP A 76 7.91 -1.73 -13.04
CA TRP A 76 7.30 -0.51 -13.57
C TRP A 76 7.11 -0.56 -15.09
N ILE A 77 8.10 -0.97 -15.87
CA ILE A 77 7.96 -1.00 -17.33
C ILE A 77 7.04 -2.16 -17.75
N LYS A 78 7.42 -3.40 -17.42
CA LYS A 78 6.63 -4.61 -17.74
C LYS A 78 5.40 -4.83 -16.85
N GLY A 79 5.34 -4.15 -15.70
CA GLY A 79 4.23 -4.29 -14.75
C GLY A 79 3.17 -3.19 -14.86
N VAL A 80 3.55 -1.97 -15.24
CA VAL A 80 2.66 -0.79 -15.24
C VAL A 80 2.59 -0.13 -16.61
N LEU A 81 3.71 0.21 -17.25
CA LEU A 81 3.71 0.92 -18.54
C LEU A 81 3.13 0.07 -19.68
N GLU A 82 3.70 -1.11 -19.92
CA GLU A 82 3.24 -2.07 -20.95
C GLU A 82 1.83 -2.62 -20.67
N LYS A 83 1.34 -2.48 -19.44
CA LYS A 83 0.00 -2.93 -19.00
C LYS A 83 -0.99 -1.79 -18.77
N SER A 84 -0.62 -0.57 -19.13
CA SER A 84 -1.43 0.64 -18.93
C SER A 84 -2.77 0.58 -19.67
N LEU A 85 -3.71 1.47 -19.30
CA LEU A 85 -4.98 1.57 -20.03
C LEU A 85 -4.76 1.95 -21.50
N TYR A 86 -3.76 2.77 -21.80
CA TYR A 86 -3.40 3.19 -23.15
C TYR A 86 -2.96 2.01 -24.02
N THR A 87 -1.95 1.24 -23.58
CA THR A 87 -1.47 0.07 -24.33
C THR A 87 -2.58 -0.96 -24.54
N LYS A 88 -3.46 -1.15 -23.55
CA LYS A 88 -4.64 -2.03 -23.69
C LYS A 88 -5.67 -1.49 -24.67
N ALA A 89 -5.97 -0.19 -24.65
CA ALA A 89 -6.90 0.43 -25.60
C ALA A 89 -6.39 0.30 -27.05
N LEU A 90 -5.09 0.48 -27.29
CA LEU A 90 -4.48 0.23 -28.61
C LEU A 90 -4.74 -1.21 -29.07
N ILE A 91 -4.38 -2.21 -28.25
CA ILE A 91 -4.58 -3.64 -28.54
C ILE A 91 -6.07 -3.97 -28.78
N ASP A 92 -6.97 -3.41 -27.97
CA ASP A 92 -8.41 -3.69 -28.03
C ASP A 92 -9.15 -2.99 -29.19
N LEU A 93 -8.55 -1.95 -29.76
CA LEU A 93 -8.98 -1.28 -30.99
C LEU A 93 -8.28 -1.84 -32.25
N GLY A 94 -7.37 -2.80 -32.10
CA GLY A 94 -6.61 -3.39 -33.22
C GLY A 94 -5.50 -2.49 -33.77
N LEU A 95 -5.05 -1.51 -33.00
CA LEU A 95 -4.07 -0.51 -33.42
C LEU A 95 -2.63 -1.02 -33.27
N GLU A 96 -1.86 -1.01 -34.36
CA GLU A 96 -0.42 -1.24 -34.31
C GLU A 96 0.33 -0.01 -33.75
N GLU A 97 1.27 -0.21 -32.81
CA GLU A 97 2.14 0.86 -32.31
C GLU A 97 3.27 1.16 -33.31
N ARG A 98 2.92 1.90 -34.38
CA ARG A 98 3.85 2.40 -35.41
C ARG A 98 4.68 3.58 -34.92
N LEU A 99 5.72 3.29 -34.13
CA LEU A 99 6.74 4.23 -33.67
C LEU A 99 7.49 4.92 -34.83
N ASP A 100 7.51 4.28 -35.99
CA ASP A 100 8.08 4.71 -37.27
C ASP A 100 7.19 5.71 -38.03
N ALA A 101 5.87 5.63 -37.89
CA ALA A 101 4.94 6.43 -38.70
C ALA A 101 4.60 7.81 -38.10
N VAL A 102 4.74 8.00 -36.78
CA VAL A 102 4.29 9.22 -36.10
C VAL A 102 5.20 9.58 -34.91
N LYS A 103 5.77 10.79 -34.90
CA LYS A 103 6.40 11.37 -33.69
C LYS A 103 5.40 11.37 -32.53
N HIS A 104 5.84 10.99 -31.32
CA HIS A 104 4.95 10.59 -30.22
C HIS A 104 3.77 11.56 -29.96
N PRO A 105 2.50 11.09 -30.01
CA PRO A 105 1.31 11.92 -29.76
C PRO A 105 1.16 12.50 -28.34
N LEU A 106 2.05 12.15 -27.40
CA LEU A 106 2.02 12.50 -25.97
C LEU A 106 3.09 13.56 -25.62
N SER A 107 3.47 14.42 -26.58
CA SER A 107 4.61 15.35 -26.47
C SER A 107 4.26 16.84 -26.66
N ASN A 108 2.98 17.24 -26.59
CA ASN A 108 2.53 18.57 -27.00
C ASN A 108 2.15 19.50 -25.81
N VAL A 109 2.65 20.75 -25.85
CA VAL A 109 2.79 21.82 -24.82
C VAL A 109 2.89 23.18 -25.58
N PRO A 110 2.57 24.41 -25.08
CA PRO A 110 2.14 24.88 -23.74
C PRO A 110 0.60 25.10 -23.69
N GLU A 111 -0.13 25.94 -22.92
CA GLU A 111 0.02 27.24 -22.16
C GLU A 111 -0.54 27.09 -20.70
N ILE A 112 -0.62 28.07 -19.77
CA ILE A 112 -0.69 29.57 -19.79
C ILE A 112 0.07 30.18 -18.56
N PRO A 113 0.25 31.52 -18.40
CA PRO A 113 1.55 32.18 -18.18
C PRO A 113 1.77 32.59 -16.68
N ASP A 114 2.78 33.35 -16.23
CA ASP A 114 3.74 34.31 -16.79
C ASP A 114 5.04 34.27 -15.93
N GLU A 115 6.19 34.90 -16.23
CA GLU A 115 6.57 35.86 -17.29
C GLU A 115 7.73 35.35 -18.18
N SER A 116 8.24 34.13 -17.93
CA SER A 116 9.58 33.68 -18.39
C SER A 116 9.59 32.34 -19.17
N GLU A 117 8.47 31.97 -19.79
CA GLU A 117 8.32 30.70 -20.49
C GLU A 117 8.91 30.72 -21.91
N GLN A 118 9.96 29.94 -22.16
CA GLN A 118 10.47 29.67 -23.50
C GLN A 118 9.96 28.34 -24.04
N ILE A 119 9.47 28.35 -25.28
CA ILE A 119 8.94 27.16 -25.98
C ILE A 119 10.08 26.19 -26.30
N LEU A 120 9.93 24.93 -25.90
CA LEU A 120 10.81 23.84 -26.31
C LEU A 120 10.58 23.52 -27.80
N PRO A 121 11.62 23.46 -28.66
CA PRO A 121 11.46 23.23 -30.10
C PRO A 121 10.73 21.93 -30.47
N GLU A 122 9.98 21.98 -31.57
CA GLU A 122 9.14 20.86 -32.05
C GLU A 122 9.88 19.52 -32.12
N GLY A 123 9.47 18.59 -31.25
CA GLY A 123 10.00 17.23 -31.21
C GLY A 123 11.09 16.96 -30.18
N GLN A 124 11.45 17.90 -29.31
CA GLN A 124 12.15 17.56 -28.07
C GLN A 124 11.25 16.73 -27.15
N SER A 125 11.77 15.65 -26.58
CA SER A 125 11.10 14.87 -25.54
C SER A 125 11.48 15.37 -24.13
N VAL A 126 10.69 15.00 -23.13
CA VAL A 126 11.04 15.24 -21.71
C VAL A 126 12.41 14.63 -21.34
N SER A 127 12.81 13.54 -22.01
CA SER A 127 14.13 12.95 -21.85
C SER A 127 15.23 13.87 -22.38
N ASP A 128 14.99 14.59 -23.47
CA ASP A 128 15.98 15.49 -24.06
C ASP A 128 16.18 16.73 -23.20
N VAL A 129 15.11 17.31 -22.64
CA VAL A 129 15.20 18.39 -21.65
C VAL A 129 15.99 17.93 -20.43
N PHE A 130 15.64 16.76 -19.88
CA PHE A 130 16.33 16.16 -18.75
C PHE A 130 17.78 15.73 -19.06
N ASN A 131 18.21 15.70 -20.33
CA ASN A 131 19.61 15.51 -20.70
C ASN A 131 20.36 16.84 -20.87
N GLN A 132 19.70 17.88 -21.39
CA GLN A 132 20.26 19.21 -21.57
C GLN A 132 20.63 19.89 -20.22
N MET A 133 19.98 19.50 -19.13
CA MET A 133 20.26 19.99 -17.77
C MET A 133 21.62 19.55 -17.18
N GLY A 134 22.29 18.55 -17.76
CA GLY A 134 23.60 18.06 -17.28
C GLY A 134 23.54 17.09 -16.09
N LYS A 135 24.66 16.94 -15.37
CA LYS A 135 24.80 16.07 -14.18
C LYS A 135 24.21 16.77 -12.95
N GLY A 136 23.57 16.01 -12.05
CA GLY A 136 22.95 16.57 -10.83
C GLY A 136 21.63 17.30 -11.13
N ARG A 137 20.96 16.88 -12.19
CA ARG A 137 19.71 17.41 -12.76
C ARG A 137 18.49 17.18 -11.86
N THR A 138 17.66 18.21 -11.68
CA THR A 138 16.49 18.15 -10.80
C THR A 138 15.25 18.78 -11.43
N LEU A 139 14.19 17.97 -11.66
CA LEU A 139 13.06 18.30 -12.55
C LEU A 139 11.68 18.11 -11.90
N LEU A 140 10.77 19.06 -12.11
CA LEU A 140 9.34 18.94 -11.79
C LEU A 140 8.52 18.62 -13.05
N ILE A 141 7.57 17.68 -12.95
CA ILE A 141 6.59 17.37 -14.01
C ILE A 141 5.18 17.70 -13.50
N LEU A 142 4.63 18.81 -13.99
CA LEU A 142 3.27 19.29 -13.71
C LEU A 142 2.26 18.86 -14.79
N GLY A 143 1.01 19.25 -14.63
CA GLY A 143 -0.07 19.04 -15.59
C GLY A 143 -1.35 18.50 -14.97
N GLU A 144 -2.37 18.29 -15.80
CA GLU A 144 -3.74 17.97 -15.36
C GLU A 144 -3.92 16.54 -14.81
N PRO A 145 -5.05 16.25 -14.10
CA PRO A 145 -5.48 14.89 -13.78
C PRO A 145 -5.71 14.07 -15.06
N GLY A 146 -5.03 12.92 -15.16
CA GLY A 146 -5.09 12.05 -16.34
C GLY A 146 -4.29 12.53 -17.55
N ALA A 147 -3.57 13.66 -17.47
CA ALA A 147 -2.69 14.19 -18.53
C ALA A 147 -1.55 13.25 -18.95
N GLY A 148 -1.24 12.24 -18.12
CA GLY A 148 -0.23 11.22 -18.44
C GLY A 148 1.09 11.35 -17.66
N LYS A 149 1.20 12.21 -16.64
CA LYS A 149 2.41 12.41 -15.81
C LYS A 149 3.17 11.11 -15.46
N THR A 150 2.49 10.12 -14.87
CA THR A 150 3.07 8.79 -14.57
C THR A 150 3.59 8.07 -15.81
N ILE A 151 2.89 8.15 -16.96
CA ILE A 151 3.32 7.54 -18.22
C ILE A 151 4.58 8.24 -18.76
N THR A 152 4.65 9.57 -18.67
CA THR A 152 5.83 10.35 -19.04
C THR A 152 7.03 10.04 -18.13
N LEU A 153 6.81 9.96 -16.82
CA LEU A 153 7.82 9.54 -15.84
C LEU A 153 8.32 8.12 -16.12
N LEU A 154 7.42 7.18 -16.49
CA LEU A 154 7.78 5.80 -16.80
C LEU A 154 8.45 5.63 -18.17
N LYS A 155 8.15 6.48 -19.17
CA LYS A 155 8.92 6.56 -20.41
C LYS A 155 10.34 7.10 -20.16
N LEU A 156 10.46 8.14 -19.33
CA LEU A 156 11.76 8.64 -18.88
C LEU A 156 12.54 7.55 -18.11
N ALA A 157 11.86 6.80 -17.23
CA ALA A 157 12.45 5.65 -16.55
C ALA A 157 12.94 4.57 -17.52
N GLN A 158 12.18 4.26 -18.58
CA GLN A 158 12.53 3.26 -19.58
C GLN A 158 13.83 3.64 -20.33
N GLU A 159 13.96 4.90 -20.72
CA GLU A 159 15.15 5.45 -21.36
C GLU A 159 16.36 5.45 -20.42
N LEU A 160 16.18 5.94 -19.18
CA LEU A 160 17.23 5.95 -18.16
C LEU A 160 17.73 4.53 -17.84
N ILE A 161 16.82 3.56 -17.66
CA ILE A 161 17.17 2.15 -17.44
C ILE A 161 17.99 1.62 -18.62
N THR A 162 17.59 1.92 -19.86
CA THR A 162 18.29 1.44 -21.07
C THR A 162 19.72 1.97 -21.15
N ARG A 163 19.96 3.20 -20.65
CA ARG A 163 21.30 3.79 -20.53
C ARG A 163 22.11 3.18 -19.38
N THR A 164 21.51 3.00 -18.20
CA THR A 164 22.22 2.37 -17.07
C THR A 164 22.51 0.88 -17.31
N GLU A 165 21.75 0.20 -18.18
CA GLU A 165 22.07 -1.14 -18.67
C GLU A 165 23.26 -1.18 -19.65
N GLN A 166 23.59 -0.07 -20.32
CA GLN A 166 24.80 0.09 -21.14
C GLN A 166 26.00 0.51 -20.28
N ASP A 167 25.78 1.40 -19.31
CA ASP A 167 26.79 1.93 -18.41
C ASP A 167 26.32 1.88 -16.95
N LEU A 168 26.73 0.80 -16.26
CA LEU A 168 26.43 0.55 -14.86
C LEU A 168 27.14 1.50 -13.88
N SER A 169 27.92 2.50 -14.33
CA SER A 169 28.48 3.55 -13.47
C SER A 169 27.52 4.73 -13.22
N GLN A 170 26.49 4.90 -14.07
CA GLN A 170 25.53 6.01 -13.96
C GLN A 170 24.57 5.84 -12.76
N PRO A 171 23.93 6.92 -12.26
CA PRO A 171 22.88 6.84 -11.24
C PRO A 171 21.83 5.76 -11.53
N LEU A 172 21.41 4.99 -10.52
CA LEU A 172 20.35 3.98 -10.66
C LEU A 172 18.96 4.64 -10.70
N PRO A 173 18.21 4.61 -11.80
CA PRO A 173 16.82 5.08 -11.83
C PRO A 173 15.92 4.18 -10.97
N VAL A 174 15.33 4.75 -9.91
CA VAL A 174 14.38 4.09 -9.02
C VAL A 174 13.06 4.85 -8.96
N VAL A 175 11.97 4.20 -9.39
CA VAL A 175 10.62 4.80 -9.36
C VAL A 175 9.95 4.49 -8.03
N LEU A 176 9.45 5.52 -7.35
CA LEU A 176 8.79 5.44 -6.04
C LEU A 176 7.54 6.33 -6.04
N ASN A 177 6.51 5.96 -5.27
CA ASN A 177 5.28 6.75 -5.18
C ASN A 177 5.18 7.44 -3.80
N LEU A 178 5.05 8.77 -3.82
CA LEU A 178 5.07 9.63 -2.64
C LEU A 178 3.87 9.44 -1.70
N SER A 179 2.76 8.86 -2.15
CA SER A 179 1.55 8.63 -1.33
C SER A 179 1.82 7.87 -0.03
N SER A 180 2.86 7.04 -0.04
CA SER A 180 3.33 6.25 1.10
C SER A 180 3.95 7.11 2.22
N TRP A 181 4.62 8.22 1.89
CA TRP A 181 5.43 9.04 2.81
C TRP A 181 4.63 9.56 4.02
N GLY A 182 3.46 10.17 3.76
CA GLY A 182 2.59 10.78 4.77
C GLY A 182 1.88 9.81 5.73
N ASN A 183 2.40 8.58 5.92
CA ASN A 183 1.93 7.60 6.91
C ASN A 183 2.85 7.48 8.14
N LYS A 184 4.06 8.05 8.10
CA LYS A 184 5.01 8.10 9.23
C LYS A 184 5.72 9.46 9.22
N HIS A 185 5.90 10.06 10.39
CA HIS A 185 6.68 11.30 10.52
C HIS A 185 8.19 10.96 10.53
N GLN A 186 8.75 10.68 9.35
CA GLN A 186 10.13 10.23 9.16
C GLN A 186 10.84 11.04 8.07
N THR A 187 12.18 10.99 8.03
CA THR A 187 12.95 11.72 7.02
C THR A 187 12.72 11.16 5.61
N LEU A 188 13.08 11.91 4.56
CA LEU A 188 13.06 11.35 3.21
C LEU A 188 14.05 10.17 3.09
N GLY A 189 15.23 10.26 3.72
CA GLY A 189 16.23 9.19 3.73
C GLY A 189 15.70 7.89 4.34
N ASP A 190 15.07 7.97 5.52
CA ASP A 190 14.45 6.79 6.16
C ASP A 190 13.33 6.19 5.28
N TRP A 191 12.48 7.04 4.70
CA TRP A 191 11.42 6.60 3.80
C TRP A 191 11.96 5.96 2.51
N LEU A 192 13.02 6.51 1.91
CA LEU A 192 13.70 5.91 0.76
C LEU A 192 14.26 4.53 1.12
N ILE A 193 14.89 4.38 2.28
CA ILE A 193 15.38 3.07 2.76
C ILE A 193 14.22 2.10 2.94
N GLU A 194 13.11 2.52 3.57
CA GLU A 194 11.91 1.68 3.74
C GLU A 194 11.28 1.28 2.40
N GLU A 195 11.17 2.18 1.41
CA GLU A 195 10.54 1.84 0.13
C GLU A 195 11.45 1.06 -0.83
N LEU A 196 12.76 1.35 -0.87
CA LEU A 196 13.75 0.53 -1.57
C LEU A 196 13.74 -0.92 -1.03
N HIS A 197 13.57 -1.08 0.28
CA HIS A 197 13.39 -2.38 0.93
C HIS A 197 12.02 -3.01 0.62
N SER A 198 10.93 -2.27 0.82
CA SER A 198 9.52 -2.66 0.60
C SER A 198 9.24 -3.16 -0.82
N ILE A 199 9.75 -2.46 -1.84
CA ILE A 199 9.44 -2.71 -3.26
C ILE A 199 10.54 -3.57 -3.91
N TYR A 200 11.81 -3.21 -3.73
CA TYR A 200 12.93 -3.82 -4.44
C TYR A 200 13.77 -4.80 -3.60
N GLN A 201 13.44 -5.03 -2.32
CA GLN A 201 14.23 -5.84 -1.37
C GLN A 201 15.71 -5.41 -1.33
N VAL A 202 15.98 -4.11 -1.37
CA VAL A 202 17.30 -3.59 -0.98
C VAL A 202 17.43 -3.75 0.53
N SER A 203 18.52 -4.35 1.04
CA SER A 203 18.73 -4.42 2.48
C SER A 203 18.91 -3.00 3.04
N PRO A 204 18.38 -2.66 4.23
CA PRO A 204 18.43 -1.28 4.74
C PRO A 204 19.85 -0.68 4.80
N ALA A 205 20.86 -1.50 5.11
CA ALA A 205 22.26 -1.10 5.09
C ALA A 205 22.76 -0.72 3.68
N LEU A 206 22.38 -1.45 2.64
CA LEU A 206 22.76 -1.16 1.25
C LEU A 206 22.00 0.06 0.71
N GLY A 207 20.73 0.23 1.08
CA GLY A 207 19.95 1.43 0.76
C GLY A 207 20.57 2.69 1.35
N LYS A 208 21.01 2.62 2.62
CA LYS A 208 21.75 3.71 3.28
C LYS A 208 23.04 4.06 2.55
N VAL A 209 23.87 3.06 2.21
CA VAL A 209 25.12 3.27 1.45
C VAL A 209 24.87 3.96 0.10
N TRP A 210 23.85 3.58 -0.66
CA TRP A 210 23.56 4.23 -1.95
C TRP A 210 22.99 5.65 -1.84
N ILE A 211 22.35 5.99 -0.73
CA ILE A 211 21.94 7.36 -0.43
C ILE A 211 23.16 8.20 -0.02
N GLU A 212 24.02 7.68 0.86
CA GLU A 212 25.26 8.35 1.31
C GLU A 212 26.27 8.55 0.17
N GLU A 213 26.45 7.54 -0.70
CA GLU A 213 27.29 7.62 -1.90
C GLU A 213 26.57 8.23 -3.13
N GLN A 214 25.32 8.66 -2.97
CA GLN A 214 24.52 9.38 -3.98
C GLN A 214 24.45 8.63 -5.33
N GLN A 215 24.34 7.29 -5.27
CA GLN A 215 24.31 6.39 -6.43
C GLN A 215 22.91 6.26 -7.10
N LEU A 216 21.91 7.04 -6.67
CA LEU A 216 20.50 6.89 -7.07
C LEU A 216 19.99 8.08 -7.89
N LEU A 217 19.08 7.80 -8.82
CA LEU A 217 18.26 8.77 -9.53
C LEU A 217 16.81 8.52 -9.14
N LEU A 218 16.22 9.48 -8.42
CA LEU A 218 14.92 9.34 -7.77
C LEU A 218 13.78 9.79 -8.70
N LEU A 219 12.90 8.87 -9.09
CA LEU A 219 11.73 9.14 -9.91
C LEU A 219 10.47 9.07 -9.03
N LEU A 220 10.09 10.20 -8.44
CA LEU A 220 9.08 10.31 -7.39
C LEU A 220 7.71 10.72 -7.97
N ASP A 221 6.81 9.75 -8.11
CA ASP A 221 5.47 9.95 -8.67
C ASP A 221 4.46 10.37 -7.58
N GLY A 222 3.64 11.38 -7.88
CA GLY A 222 2.41 11.66 -7.15
C GLY A 222 2.56 12.44 -5.85
N LEU A 223 3.17 13.62 -5.88
CA LEU A 223 3.16 14.54 -4.73
C LEU A 223 1.71 14.91 -4.31
N ASP A 224 0.79 15.00 -5.27
CA ASP A 224 -0.64 15.23 -5.03
C ASP A 224 -1.42 14.02 -4.48
N GLU A 225 -0.80 12.84 -4.32
CA GLU A 225 -1.34 11.68 -3.56
C GLU A 225 -0.81 11.58 -2.11
N VAL A 226 0.10 12.47 -1.71
CA VAL A 226 0.40 12.73 -0.29
C VAL A 226 -0.82 13.40 0.35
N ARG A 227 -1.14 13.00 1.59
CA ARG A 227 -2.19 13.62 2.42
C ARG A 227 -1.98 15.13 2.52
N ILE A 228 -3.06 15.91 2.39
CA ILE A 228 -3.01 17.39 2.31
C ILE A 228 -2.25 17.98 3.50
N GLU A 229 -2.52 17.46 4.70
CA GLU A 229 -1.92 17.88 5.98
C GLU A 229 -0.42 17.56 6.09
N GLN A 230 0.16 16.85 5.12
CA GLN A 230 1.56 16.42 5.08
C GLN A 230 2.27 16.82 3.77
N ARG A 231 1.59 17.41 2.77
CA ARG A 231 2.19 17.81 1.48
C ARG A 231 3.34 18.80 1.64
N GLU A 232 3.15 19.86 2.42
CA GLU A 232 4.21 20.86 2.65
C GLU A 232 5.38 20.28 3.44
N ALA A 233 5.12 19.40 4.41
CA ALA A 233 6.17 18.67 5.13
C ALA A 233 6.98 17.75 4.19
N CYS A 234 6.33 17.17 3.18
CA CYS A 234 6.98 16.37 2.15
C CYS A 234 7.88 17.24 1.25
N ILE A 235 7.41 18.42 0.82
CA ILE A 235 8.25 19.39 0.08
C ILE A 235 9.47 19.81 0.91
N LYS A 236 9.29 20.10 2.20
CA LYS A 236 10.41 20.45 3.10
C LYS A 236 11.41 19.31 3.24
N ALA A 237 10.94 18.06 3.38
CA ALA A 237 11.79 16.89 3.44
C ALA A 237 12.55 16.63 2.13
N ILE A 238 11.95 16.89 0.96
CA ILE A 238 12.62 16.79 -0.35
C ILE A 238 13.68 17.90 -0.51
N ASN A 239 13.34 19.15 -0.20
CA ASN A 239 14.29 20.27 -0.26
C ASN A 239 15.49 20.06 0.68
N GLN A 240 15.24 19.65 1.93
CA GLN A 240 16.32 19.33 2.88
C GLN A 240 17.20 18.18 2.37
N PHE A 241 16.60 17.09 1.89
CA PHE A 241 17.35 15.96 1.36
C PHE A 241 18.20 16.34 0.14
N MET A 242 17.71 17.23 -0.74
CA MET A 242 18.49 17.76 -1.86
C MET A 242 19.65 18.65 -1.40
N GLN A 243 19.49 19.43 -0.33
CA GLN A 243 20.57 20.23 0.26
C GLN A 243 21.65 19.35 0.91
N GLU A 244 21.24 18.23 1.53
CA GLU A 244 22.15 17.23 2.12
C GLU A 244 22.86 16.36 1.05
N HIS A 245 22.18 16.07 -0.07
CA HIS A 245 22.64 15.16 -1.13
C HIS A 245 22.66 15.83 -2.52
N GLY A 246 23.38 16.95 -2.65
CA GLY A 246 23.38 17.82 -3.83
C GLY A 246 23.90 17.25 -5.17
N LEU A 247 24.24 15.95 -5.26
CA LEU A 247 24.53 15.25 -6.52
C LEU A 247 23.41 14.28 -6.93
N ILE A 248 22.41 14.03 -6.08
CA ILE A 248 21.29 13.13 -6.40
C ILE A 248 20.40 13.78 -7.47
N GLU A 249 20.22 13.05 -8.56
CA GLU A 249 19.31 13.41 -9.63
C GLU A 249 17.87 13.03 -9.23
N ILE A 250 16.91 13.95 -9.41
CA ILE A 250 15.53 13.77 -8.93
C ILE A 250 14.52 14.30 -9.93
N VAL A 251 13.44 13.54 -10.13
CA VAL A 251 12.25 13.96 -10.89
C VAL A 251 11.04 13.78 -9.98
N VAL A 252 10.22 14.83 -9.84
CA VAL A 252 8.98 14.79 -9.04
C VAL A 252 7.77 15.04 -9.94
N THR A 253 6.67 14.33 -9.75
CA THR A 253 5.39 14.61 -10.46
C THR A 253 4.32 15.16 -9.51
N SER A 254 3.50 16.10 -9.98
CA SER A 254 2.35 16.64 -9.23
C SER A 254 1.25 17.15 -10.16
N ARG A 255 -0.01 17.19 -9.72
CA ARG A 255 -1.06 18.00 -10.35
C ARG A 255 -0.71 19.48 -10.19
N ILE A 256 -0.95 20.28 -11.24
CA ILE A 256 -0.60 21.70 -11.28
C ILE A 256 -1.27 22.49 -10.15
N HIS A 257 -2.61 22.48 -10.08
CA HIS A 257 -3.36 23.18 -9.02
C HIS A 257 -3.08 22.68 -7.60
N ASP A 258 -2.84 21.37 -7.39
CA ASP A 258 -2.46 20.82 -6.08
C ASP A 258 -1.06 21.27 -5.63
N TYR A 259 -0.20 21.72 -6.55
CA TYR A 259 1.14 22.25 -6.27
C TYR A 259 1.12 23.77 -6.11
N GLU A 260 0.39 24.48 -6.98
CA GLU A 260 0.19 25.93 -6.92
C GLU A 260 -0.42 26.38 -5.59
N ALA A 261 -1.38 25.62 -5.06
CA ALA A 261 -2.10 25.91 -3.83
C ALA A 261 -1.28 25.74 -2.52
N LEU A 262 -0.05 25.22 -2.58
CA LEU A 262 0.84 25.09 -1.43
C LEU A 262 1.57 26.43 -1.18
N SER A 263 2.01 26.70 0.05
CA SER A 263 2.86 27.87 0.34
C SER A 263 4.33 27.62 -0.02
N GLU A 264 4.79 26.37 0.13
CA GLU A 264 6.16 25.94 -0.16
C GLU A 264 6.36 25.56 -1.63
N ARG A 265 7.60 25.61 -2.11
CA ARG A 265 8.01 25.19 -3.46
C ARG A 265 9.21 24.26 -3.40
N LEU A 266 9.29 23.33 -4.36
CA LEU A 266 10.43 22.45 -4.53
C LEU A 266 11.59 23.21 -5.17
N GLN A 267 12.80 23.06 -4.62
CA GLN A 267 14.02 23.77 -5.05
C GLN A 267 14.69 23.06 -6.24
N LEU A 268 13.93 22.87 -7.33
CA LEU A 268 14.32 22.13 -8.53
C LEU A 268 14.87 23.09 -9.61
N GLN A 269 15.73 22.60 -10.49
CA GLN A 269 16.38 23.38 -11.54
C GLN A 269 15.44 23.73 -12.71
N ALA A 270 14.45 22.88 -12.99
CA ALA A 270 13.46 23.11 -14.04
C ALA A 270 12.09 22.53 -13.69
N ALA A 271 11.06 23.03 -14.36
CA ALA A 271 9.73 22.46 -14.39
C ALA A 271 9.25 22.31 -15.84
N ILE A 272 8.49 21.24 -16.11
CA ILE A 272 7.79 21.01 -17.37
C ILE A 272 6.32 20.77 -17.03
N CYS A 273 5.40 21.48 -17.68
CA CYS A 273 3.98 21.15 -17.64
C CYS A 273 3.63 20.14 -18.75
N ILE A 274 2.63 19.29 -18.52
CA ILE A 274 2.00 18.47 -19.54
C ILE A 274 0.57 18.98 -19.74
N GLN A 275 0.33 19.63 -20.88
CA GLN A 275 -0.99 20.08 -21.26
C GLN A 275 -1.91 18.95 -21.74
N SER A 276 -3.18 19.29 -21.84
CA SER A 276 -4.20 18.42 -22.40
C SER A 276 -4.13 18.41 -23.93
N LEU A 277 -4.56 17.30 -24.56
CA LEU A 277 -4.54 17.11 -26.01
C LEU A 277 -5.30 18.22 -26.75
N THR A 278 -4.76 18.67 -27.87
CA THR A 278 -5.49 19.50 -28.84
C THR A 278 -6.61 18.69 -29.49
N SER A 279 -7.68 19.35 -29.93
CA SER A 279 -8.79 18.66 -30.62
C SER A 279 -8.30 17.87 -31.84
N GLN A 280 -7.35 18.42 -32.61
CA GLN A 280 -6.75 17.74 -33.77
C GLN A 280 -6.04 16.43 -33.39
N GLN A 281 -5.38 16.34 -32.22
CA GLN A 281 -4.80 15.08 -31.73
C GLN A 281 -5.88 14.07 -31.31
N VAL A 282 -7.00 14.54 -30.74
CA VAL A 282 -8.15 13.70 -30.38
C VAL A 282 -8.80 13.12 -31.65
N ASP A 283 -9.06 13.96 -32.65
CA ASP A 283 -9.62 13.54 -33.94
C ASP A 283 -8.69 12.53 -34.63
N GLN A 284 -7.39 12.82 -34.74
CA GLN A 284 -6.39 11.89 -35.30
C GLN A 284 -6.28 10.56 -34.54
N TYR A 285 -6.59 10.52 -33.25
CA TYR A 285 -6.61 9.28 -32.47
C TYR A 285 -7.85 8.45 -32.78
N LEU A 286 -9.01 9.09 -32.92
CA LEU A 286 -10.28 8.44 -33.27
C LEU A 286 -10.27 7.93 -34.72
N ASP A 287 -9.75 8.72 -35.66
CA ASP A 287 -9.61 8.35 -37.08
C ASP A 287 -8.83 7.05 -37.29
N ARG A 288 -7.75 6.85 -36.51
CA ARG A 288 -6.92 5.62 -36.58
C ARG A 288 -7.68 4.37 -36.16
N ALA A 289 -8.64 4.51 -35.24
CA ALA A 289 -9.46 3.41 -34.72
C ALA A 289 -10.69 3.10 -35.60
N GLY A 290 -11.00 3.95 -36.58
CA GLY A 290 -12.01 3.72 -37.60
C GLY A 290 -13.44 3.58 -37.09
N GLU A 291 -14.27 2.87 -37.88
CA GLU A 291 -15.73 2.82 -37.77
C GLU A 291 -16.27 2.50 -36.36
N GLN A 292 -15.52 1.74 -35.55
CA GLN A 292 -15.93 1.35 -34.20
C GLN A 292 -16.13 2.55 -33.25
N LEU A 293 -15.53 3.71 -33.56
CA LEU A 293 -15.55 4.93 -32.75
C LEU A 293 -16.21 6.14 -33.44
N GLU A 294 -16.76 6.01 -34.65
CA GLU A 294 -17.45 7.12 -35.32
C GLU A 294 -18.65 7.66 -34.50
N ALA A 295 -19.31 6.79 -33.73
CA ALA A 295 -20.32 7.20 -32.76
C ALA A 295 -19.75 8.11 -31.64
N VAL A 296 -18.50 7.89 -31.22
CA VAL A 296 -17.80 8.69 -30.20
C VAL A 296 -17.33 10.02 -30.80
N LYS A 297 -16.79 10.00 -32.03
CA LYS A 297 -16.39 11.20 -32.78
C LYS A 297 -17.59 12.13 -33.02
N THR A 298 -18.72 11.58 -33.45
CA THR A 298 -19.99 12.33 -33.60
C THR A 298 -20.48 12.90 -32.26
N LEU A 299 -20.40 12.12 -31.17
CA LEU A 299 -20.77 12.56 -29.82
C LEU A 299 -19.91 13.75 -29.35
N LEU A 300 -18.60 13.72 -29.61
CA LEU A 300 -17.66 14.79 -29.23
C LEU A 300 -17.86 16.09 -30.01
N GLN A 301 -18.41 16.02 -31.23
CA GLN A 301 -18.83 17.20 -32.00
C GLN A 301 -20.12 17.82 -31.47
N GLN A 302 -20.98 17.04 -30.83
CA GLN A 302 -22.26 17.49 -30.26
C GLN A 302 -22.16 17.94 -28.79
N ASP A 303 -21.18 17.41 -28.05
CA ASP A 303 -21.02 17.65 -26.61
C ASP A 303 -19.65 18.27 -26.28
N THR A 304 -19.64 19.59 -26.13
CA THR A 304 -18.46 20.39 -25.76
C THR A 304 -17.85 20.00 -24.42
N THR A 305 -18.65 19.47 -23.47
CA THR A 305 -18.13 19.01 -22.17
C THR A 305 -17.42 17.67 -22.30
N LEU A 306 -17.93 16.77 -23.15
CA LEU A 306 -17.22 15.53 -23.48
C LEU A 306 -15.98 15.81 -24.33
N GLN A 307 -16.02 16.80 -25.24
CA GLN A 307 -14.85 17.29 -25.97
C GLN A 307 -13.76 17.80 -25.02
N GLU A 308 -14.13 18.64 -24.04
CA GLU A 308 -13.20 19.13 -23.02
C GLU A 308 -12.63 17.99 -22.16
N LEU A 309 -13.48 17.05 -21.72
CA LEU A 309 -13.06 15.87 -20.97
C LEU A 309 -12.13 14.96 -21.78
N ALA A 310 -12.35 14.81 -23.09
CA ALA A 310 -11.53 14.00 -24.00
C ALA A 310 -10.14 14.58 -24.26
N LYS A 311 -9.89 15.86 -23.94
CA LYS A 311 -8.52 16.41 -23.97
C LYS A 311 -7.59 15.72 -22.96
N SER A 312 -8.11 15.09 -21.91
CA SER A 312 -7.32 14.25 -21.00
C SER A 312 -7.09 12.86 -21.63
N PRO A 313 -5.83 12.43 -21.91
CA PRO A 313 -5.55 11.15 -22.54
C PRO A 313 -6.19 9.95 -21.82
N LEU A 314 -6.24 9.94 -20.49
CA LEU A 314 -6.98 8.92 -19.75
C LEU A 314 -8.44 8.85 -20.20
N THR A 315 -9.13 9.99 -20.16
CA THR A 315 -10.57 10.07 -20.35
C THR A 315 -10.96 9.68 -21.77
N LEU A 316 -10.12 10.00 -22.76
CA LEU A 316 -10.23 9.51 -24.13
C LEU A 316 -10.12 7.98 -24.20
N ASN A 317 -9.13 7.37 -23.54
CA ASN A 317 -9.00 5.90 -23.46
C ASN A 317 -10.20 5.24 -22.74
N VAL A 318 -10.72 5.86 -21.68
CA VAL A 318 -11.92 5.39 -20.97
C VAL A 318 -13.17 5.49 -21.85
N MET A 319 -13.34 6.60 -22.59
CA MET A 319 -14.48 6.86 -23.47
C MET A 319 -14.52 5.93 -24.67
N THR A 320 -13.39 5.77 -25.35
CA THR A 320 -13.26 4.85 -26.48
C THR A 320 -13.56 3.41 -26.04
N LEU A 321 -12.99 2.93 -24.93
CA LEU A 321 -13.31 1.60 -24.39
C LEU A 321 -14.78 1.46 -23.93
N ALA A 322 -15.36 2.48 -23.30
CA ALA A 322 -16.73 2.44 -22.76
C ALA A 322 -17.81 2.43 -23.86
N TYR A 323 -17.60 3.17 -24.94
CA TYR A 323 -18.59 3.43 -25.99
C TYR A 323 -18.33 2.70 -27.32
N GLN A 324 -17.21 1.97 -27.45
CA GLN A 324 -16.92 1.08 -28.60
C GLN A 324 -18.15 0.24 -28.99
N GLY A 325 -18.67 0.46 -30.20
CA GLY A 325 -19.83 -0.27 -30.74
C GLY A 325 -21.21 0.11 -30.18
N LYS A 326 -21.35 1.24 -29.48
CA LYS A 326 -22.67 1.80 -29.11
C LYS A 326 -23.26 2.73 -30.18
N LYS A 327 -24.58 2.93 -30.14
CA LYS A 327 -25.31 3.98 -30.87
C LYS A 327 -25.41 5.27 -30.03
N LEU A 328 -25.60 6.43 -30.67
CA LEU A 328 -25.73 7.74 -29.98
C LEU A 328 -26.95 7.83 -29.05
N GLU A 329 -28.05 7.15 -29.39
CA GLU A 329 -29.32 7.13 -28.62
C GLU A 329 -29.13 6.73 -27.14
N ASP A 330 -28.07 5.97 -26.86
CA ASP A 330 -27.70 5.39 -25.56
C ASP A 330 -26.83 6.32 -24.69
N LEU A 331 -26.49 7.53 -25.18
CA LEU A 331 -25.35 8.34 -24.70
C LEU A 331 -25.69 9.79 -24.29
N SER A 332 -26.93 10.24 -24.48
CA SER A 332 -27.38 11.64 -24.32
C SER A 332 -27.56 12.09 -22.86
N SER A 333 -26.51 11.98 -22.03
CA SER A 333 -26.53 12.46 -20.64
C SER A 333 -26.36 13.99 -20.53
N ILE A 334 -27.44 14.68 -20.14
CA ILE A 334 -27.43 16.08 -19.72
C ILE A 334 -26.90 16.15 -18.28
N GLY A 335 -25.97 17.08 -18.00
CA GLY A 335 -25.42 17.29 -16.66
C GLY A 335 -24.12 18.09 -16.69
N SER A 336 -23.58 18.37 -15.50
CA SER A 336 -22.28 19.00 -15.28
C SER A 336 -21.11 18.15 -15.80
N LYS A 337 -19.91 18.76 -15.90
CA LYS A 337 -18.65 18.09 -16.24
C LYS A 337 -18.34 16.93 -15.29
N GLU A 338 -18.65 17.09 -14.00
CA GLU A 338 -18.49 16.08 -12.95
C GLU A 338 -19.48 14.93 -13.11
N GLU A 339 -20.75 15.21 -13.41
CA GLU A 339 -21.77 14.19 -13.67
C GLU A 339 -21.50 13.41 -14.96
N ARG A 340 -21.05 14.09 -16.03
CA ARG A 340 -20.63 13.47 -17.29
C ARG A 340 -19.39 12.59 -17.08
N ARG A 341 -18.41 13.04 -16.29
CA ARG A 341 -17.25 12.23 -15.88
C ARG A 341 -17.69 10.98 -15.09
N LYS A 342 -18.61 11.14 -14.13
CA LYS A 342 -19.16 10.04 -13.32
C LYS A 342 -19.91 9.01 -14.17
N HIS A 343 -20.79 9.48 -15.08
CA HIS A 343 -21.52 8.64 -16.01
C HIS A 343 -20.58 7.84 -16.93
N LEU A 344 -19.55 8.50 -17.47
CA LEU A 344 -18.52 7.87 -18.30
C LEU A 344 -17.77 6.74 -17.56
N PHE A 345 -17.32 6.96 -16.32
CA PHE A 345 -16.67 5.90 -15.54
C PHE A 345 -17.64 4.76 -15.15
N ASP A 346 -18.91 5.05 -14.86
CA ASP A 346 -19.91 4.01 -14.63
C ASP A 346 -20.22 3.21 -15.90
N ALA A 347 -20.26 3.84 -17.07
CA ALA A 347 -20.40 3.18 -18.37
C ALA A 347 -19.18 2.31 -18.71
N TYR A 348 -17.96 2.77 -18.42
CA TYR A 348 -16.74 1.96 -18.50
C TYR A 348 -16.83 0.72 -17.61
N ILE A 349 -17.26 0.87 -16.36
CA ILE A 349 -17.41 -0.23 -15.41
C ILE A 349 -18.46 -1.24 -15.90
N GLU A 350 -19.58 -0.77 -16.44
CA GLU A 350 -20.61 -1.61 -17.06
C GLU A 350 -20.07 -2.42 -18.24
N ARG A 351 -19.37 -1.74 -19.16
CA ARG A 351 -18.77 -2.31 -20.37
C ARG A 351 -17.72 -3.35 -20.03
N MET A 352 -16.84 -3.09 -19.05
CA MET A 352 -15.85 -4.05 -18.58
C MET A 352 -16.49 -5.30 -17.97
N PHE A 353 -17.55 -5.17 -17.15
CA PHE A 353 -18.28 -6.34 -16.60
C PHE A 353 -19.00 -7.17 -17.67
N LYS A 354 -19.44 -6.56 -18.78
CA LYS A 354 -20.04 -7.27 -19.93
C LYS A 354 -18.99 -7.96 -20.81
N ARG A 355 -17.78 -7.40 -20.92
CA ARG A 355 -16.71 -7.86 -21.85
C ARG A 355 -16.34 -9.34 -21.75
N ARG A 356 -16.44 -9.95 -20.56
CA ARG A 356 -16.16 -11.39 -20.34
C ARG A 356 -17.36 -12.12 -19.72
N GLN A 357 -18.57 -11.84 -20.19
CA GLN A 357 -19.81 -12.43 -19.64
C GLN A 357 -19.81 -13.97 -19.60
N SER A 358 -19.17 -14.64 -20.56
CA SER A 358 -18.99 -16.11 -20.58
C SER A 358 -18.05 -16.66 -19.49
N GLN A 359 -17.36 -15.80 -18.74
CA GLN A 359 -16.43 -16.17 -17.67
C GLN A 359 -16.85 -15.59 -16.29
N GLN A 360 -18.13 -15.26 -16.09
CA GLN A 360 -18.62 -14.68 -14.83
C GLN A 360 -18.57 -15.65 -13.63
N ARG A 361 -17.40 -15.72 -12.99
CA ARG A 361 -17.10 -16.48 -11.76
C ARG A 361 -17.71 -15.86 -10.49
N TYR A 362 -18.15 -14.61 -10.57
CA TYR A 362 -18.70 -13.82 -9.46
C TYR A 362 -19.85 -12.97 -9.98
N SER A 363 -20.88 -12.69 -9.16
CA SER A 363 -21.93 -11.77 -9.60
C SER A 363 -21.42 -10.34 -9.65
N LYS A 364 -21.88 -9.57 -10.65
CA LYS A 364 -21.53 -8.15 -10.84
C LYS A 364 -21.71 -7.32 -9.56
N VAL A 365 -22.77 -7.58 -8.78
CA VAL A 365 -23.05 -6.88 -7.51
C VAL A 365 -22.01 -7.20 -6.44
N GLN A 366 -21.60 -8.47 -6.31
CA GLN A 366 -20.53 -8.87 -5.38
C GLN A 366 -19.18 -8.28 -5.79
N ALA A 367 -18.84 -8.38 -7.08
CA ALA A 367 -17.59 -7.83 -7.61
C ALA A 367 -17.50 -6.31 -7.45
N ARG A 368 -18.57 -5.56 -7.78
CA ARG A 368 -18.63 -4.10 -7.57
C ARG A 368 -18.47 -3.76 -6.08
N ARG A 369 -19.13 -4.48 -5.16
CA ARG A 369 -19.00 -4.26 -3.71
C ARG A 369 -17.57 -4.45 -3.20
N TRP A 370 -16.88 -5.51 -3.62
CA TRP A 370 -15.50 -5.77 -3.20
C TRP A 370 -14.49 -4.80 -3.84
N LEU A 371 -14.74 -4.30 -5.06
CA LEU A 371 -13.94 -3.23 -5.67
C LEU A 371 -14.12 -1.89 -4.95
N ILE A 372 -15.36 -1.49 -4.64
CA ILE A 372 -15.66 -0.28 -3.87
C ILE A 372 -14.95 -0.32 -2.52
N TRP A 373 -15.10 -1.41 -1.76
CA TRP A 373 -14.45 -1.52 -0.44
C TRP A 373 -12.92 -1.47 -0.51
N LEU A 374 -12.31 -2.15 -1.49
CA LEU A 374 -10.87 -2.10 -1.72
C LEU A 374 -10.42 -0.67 -2.07
N ALA A 375 -11.10 0.00 -3.01
CA ALA A 375 -10.79 1.38 -3.40
C ALA A 375 -10.91 2.36 -2.23
N GLN A 376 -11.99 2.25 -1.43
CA GLN A 376 -12.20 3.06 -0.22
C GLN A 376 -11.07 2.89 0.80
N GLN A 377 -10.61 1.66 1.05
CA GLN A 377 -9.50 1.43 1.98
C GLN A 377 -8.16 1.89 1.41
N MET A 378 -7.88 1.65 0.13
CA MET A 378 -6.68 2.16 -0.55
C MET A 378 -6.61 3.68 -0.52
N TYR A 379 -7.71 4.36 -0.85
CA TYR A 379 -7.83 5.82 -0.81
C TYR A 379 -7.61 6.39 0.61
N GLN A 380 -8.31 5.87 1.62
CA GLN A 380 -8.18 6.31 3.02
C GLN A 380 -6.77 6.10 3.61
N LYS A 381 -6.01 5.12 3.08
CA LYS A 381 -4.63 4.83 3.53
C LYS A 381 -3.55 5.49 2.66
N SER A 382 -3.91 6.25 1.61
CA SER A 382 -2.97 6.75 0.60
C SER A 382 -2.10 5.62 0.03
N GLN A 383 -2.72 4.48 -0.32
CA GLN A 383 -2.03 3.29 -0.84
C GLN A 383 -2.40 3.04 -2.30
N THR A 384 -1.46 3.23 -3.22
CA THR A 384 -1.62 2.84 -4.63
C THR A 384 -1.34 1.36 -4.90
N VAL A 385 -0.39 0.77 -4.15
CA VAL A 385 -0.01 -0.64 -4.29
C VAL A 385 -0.69 -1.49 -3.22
N PHE A 386 -1.53 -2.43 -3.65
CA PHE A 386 -2.19 -3.40 -2.79
C PHE A 386 -1.45 -4.74 -2.74
N VAL A 387 -1.13 -5.19 -1.54
CA VAL A 387 -0.53 -6.52 -1.29
C VAL A 387 -1.41 -7.27 -0.30
N ILE A 388 -1.96 -8.42 -0.70
CA ILE A 388 -2.95 -9.17 0.10
C ILE A 388 -2.41 -9.65 1.46
N GLU A 389 -1.10 -9.65 1.64
CA GLU A 389 -0.38 -9.97 2.88
C GLU A 389 -0.31 -8.77 3.84
N ARG A 390 -0.23 -7.54 3.31
CA ARG A 390 -0.12 -6.28 4.08
C ARG A 390 -1.48 -5.75 4.57
N ILE A 391 -2.56 -6.54 4.50
CA ILE A 391 -3.86 -6.19 5.11
C ILE A 391 -3.68 -6.22 6.64
N GLN A 392 -3.79 -5.05 7.27
CA GLN A 392 -3.63 -4.88 8.72
C GLN A 392 -4.97 -4.77 9.44
N PRO A 393 -5.06 -5.06 10.75
CA PRO A 393 -6.27 -4.86 11.55
C PRO A 393 -6.79 -3.40 11.57
N SER A 394 -5.96 -2.44 11.15
CA SER A 394 -6.32 -1.03 10.91
C SER A 394 -7.25 -0.79 9.71
N TRP A 395 -7.54 -1.83 8.91
CA TRP A 395 -8.58 -1.86 7.86
C TRP A 395 -9.98 -2.15 8.43
N LEU A 396 -10.07 -2.59 9.69
CA LEU A 396 -11.33 -2.64 10.43
C LEU A 396 -11.60 -1.24 10.99
N SER A 397 -12.47 -0.46 10.35
CA SER A 397 -12.81 0.91 10.80
C SER A 397 -13.46 0.92 12.20
N ASN A 398 -14.50 0.09 12.35
CA ASN A 398 -15.35 0.06 13.55
C ASN A 398 -14.68 -0.61 14.76
N ARG A 399 -14.95 -0.09 15.98
CA ARG A 399 -14.45 -0.67 17.24
C ARG A 399 -14.89 -2.13 17.45
N VAL A 400 -16.14 -2.45 17.12
CA VAL A 400 -16.73 -3.78 17.35
C VAL A 400 -16.00 -4.90 16.57
N PRO A 401 -15.74 -4.80 15.25
CA PRO A 401 -14.86 -5.74 14.55
C PRO A 401 -13.44 -5.85 15.10
N LYS A 402 -12.83 -4.78 15.65
CA LYS A 402 -11.52 -4.87 16.31
C LYS A 402 -11.59 -5.70 17.59
N ILE A 403 -12.65 -5.55 18.38
CA ILE A 403 -12.92 -6.39 19.56
C ILE A 403 -13.13 -7.85 19.13
N PHE A 404 -13.93 -8.12 18.10
CA PHE A 404 -14.08 -9.48 17.56
C PHE A 404 -12.78 -10.07 17.00
N TYR A 405 -11.89 -9.25 16.44
CA TYR A 405 -10.55 -9.68 16.02
C TYR A 405 -9.68 -10.07 17.23
N GLN A 406 -9.64 -9.24 18.27
CA GLN A 406 -8.92 -9.53 19.51
C GLN A 406 -9.48 -10.78 20.21
N LEU A 407 -10.81 -10.91 20.31
CA LEU A 407 -11.49 -12.10 20.86
C LEU A 407 -11.28 -13.36 20.00
N GLY A 408 -11.19 -13.22 18.68
CA GLY A 408 -10.87 -14.33 17.78
C GLY A 408 -9.43 -14.84 17.98
N VAL A 409 -8.46 -13.92 18.03
CA VAL A 409 -7.05 -14.25 18.31
C VAL A 409 -6.90 -14.84 19.72
N PHE A 410 -7.61 -14.29 20.72
CA PHE A 410 -7.72 -14.86 22.06
C PHE A 410 -8.23 -16.30 22.02
N LEU A 411 -9.40 -16.54 21.41
CA LEU A 411 -10.05 -17.84 21.37
C LEU A 411 -9.18 -18.90 20.67
N PHE A 412 -8.50 -18.56 19.57
CA PHE A 412 -7.53 -19.47 18.96
C PHE A 412 -6.33 -19.75 19.87
N GLY A 413 -5.83 -18.74 20.60
CA GLY A 413 -4.81 -18.92 21.63
C GLY A 413 -5.26 -19.90 22.73
N VAL A 414 -6.46 -19.70 23.27
CA VAL A 414 -7.09 -20.60 24.27
C VAL A 414 -7.21 -22.02 23.74
N ILE A 415 -7.72 -22.21 22.51
CA ILE A 415 -7.88 -23.53 21.89
C ILE A 415 -6.53 -24.24 21.73
N ILE A 416 -5.50 -23.52 21.28
CA ILE A 416 -4.15 -24.07 21.15
C ILE A 416 -3.59 -24.49 22.53
N CYS A 417 -3.70 -23.62 23.54
CA CYS A 417 -3.22 -23.92 24.89
C CYS A 417 -3.99 -25.10 25.54
N GLY A 418 -5.30 -25.16 25.31
CA GLY A 418 -6.15 -26.26 25.75
C GLY A 418 -5.80 -27.59 25.08
N LEU A 419 -5.55 -27.60 23.76
CA LEU A 419 -5.10 -28.79 23.04
C LEU A 419 -3.74 -29.28 23.52
N ILE A 420 -2.78 -28.35 23.77
CA ILE A 420 -1.48 -28.68 24.37
C ILE A 420 -1.67 -29.30 25.77
N GLY A 421 -2.55 -28.72 26.61
CA GLY A 421 -2.85 -29.24 27.95
C GLY A 421 -3.49 -30.62 27.94
N ILE A 422 -4.51 -30.83 27.10
CA ILE A 422 -5.19 -32.14 26.92
C ILE A 422 -4.18 -33.21 26.45
N PHE A 423 -3.35 -32.87 25.46
CA PHE A 423 -2.35 -33.79 24.92
C PHE A 423 -1.24 -34.10 25.94
N SER A 424 -0.84 -33.11 26.73
CA SER A 424 0.14 -33.29 27.81
C SER A 424 -0.41 -34.19 28.94
N ASN A 425 -1.67 -34.03 29.33
CA ASN A 425 -2.36 -34.92 30.27
C ASN A 425 -2.49 -36.36 29.73
N PHE A 426 -2.75 -36.52 28.42
CA PHE A 426 -2.80 -37.83 27.78
C PHE A 426 -1.46 -38.56 27.83
N ILE A 427 -0.34 -37.85 27.59
CA ILE A 427 1.01 -38.43 27.69
C ILE A 427 1.42 -38.70 29.14
N SER A 428 1.09 -37.79 30.08
CA SER A 428 1.54 -37.89 31.47
C SER A 428 0.85 -38.99 32.28
N LYS A 429 -0.36 -39.43 31.87
CA LYS A 429 -1.30 -40.22 32.67
C LYS A 429 -1.64 -39.59 34.04
N SER A 430 -1.36 -38.29 34.20
CA SER A 430 -1.59 -37.53 35.42
C SER A 430 -2.66 -36.47 35.17
N GLN A 431 -3.56 -36.28 36.13
CA GLN A 431 -4.56 -35.22 36.11
C GLN A 431 -4.00 -33.88 36.63
N SER A 432 -2.72 -33.83 37.03
CA SER A 432 -2.13 -32.73 37.79
C SER A 432 -1.64 -31.53 36.98
N ILE A 433 -1.84 -31.46 35.65
CA ILE A 433 -1.55 -30.23 34.89
C ILE A 433 -2.65 -29.21 35.21
N ASN A 434 -2.44 -28.50 36.31
CA ASN A 434 -3.42 -27.64 36.95
C ASN A 434 -3.94 -26.54 35.99
N LEU A 435 -5.24 -26.23 36.09
CA LEU A 435 -5.93 -25.25 35.24
C LEU A 435 -5.19 -23.90 35.19
N VAL A 436 -4.57 -23.52 36.31
CA VAL A 436 -3.76 -22.30 36.49
C VAL A 436 -2.62 -22.22 35.48
N TYR A 437 -1.92 -23.32 35.17
CA TYR A 437 -0.79 -23.32 34.23
C TYR A 437 -1.27 -23.02 32.79
N ILE A 438 -2.39 -23.64 32.39
CA ILE A 438 -3.04 -23.37 31.11
C ILE A 438 -3.53 -21.91 31.06
N VAL A 439 -4.13 -21.39 32.13
CA VAL A 439 -4.61 -20.01 32.21
C VAL A 439 -3.46 -19.00 32.12
N VAL A 440 -2.37 -19.17 32.88
CA VAL A 440 -1.21 -18.26 32.85
C VAL A 440 -0.56 -18.24 31.46
N ILE A 441 -0.32 -19.41 30.86
CA ILE A 441 0.20 -19.50 29.48
C ILE A 441 -0.76 -18.85 28.48
N THR A 442 -2.07 -19.09 28.61
CA THR A 442 -3.10 -18.49 27.76
C THR A 442 -3.13 -16.97 27.88
N VAL A 443 -2.99 -16.39 29.08
CA VAL A 443 -2.96 -14.95 29.31
C VAL A 443 -1.68 -14.33 28.74
N VAL A 444 -0.51 -14.92 28.98
CA VAL A 444 0.78 -14.42 28.45
C VAL A 444 0.80 -14.50 26.92
N LEU A 445 0.37 -15.62 26.32
CA LEU A 445 0.23 -15.74 24.87
C LEU A 445 -0.81 -14.77 24.32
N THR A 446 -1.95 -14.57 24.99
CA THR A 446 -2.97 -13.57 24.62
C THR A 446 -2.38 -12.18 24.51
N VAL A 447 -1.71 -11.71 25.57
CA VAL A 447 -1.12 -10.36 25.60
C VAL A 447 -0.08 -10.22 24.49
N TYR A 448 0.77 -11.22 24.30
CA TYR A 448 1.76 -11.22 23.21
C TYR A 448 1.13 -11.25 21.81
N LEU A 449 0.07 -12.03 21.60
CA LEU A 449 -0.66 -12.14 20.33
C LEU A 449 -1.54 -10.91 20.04
N SER A 450 -1.81 -10.06 21.04
CA SER A 450 -2.66 -8.86 20.91
C SER A 450 -2.00 -7.70 20.15
N ASN A 451 -0.68 -7.74 19.91
CA ASN A 451 0.04 -6.73 19.13
C ASN A 451 -0.68 -6.45 17.79
N THR A 452 -0.91 -5.17 17.52
CA THR A 452 -1.84 -4.69 16.49
C THR A 452 -1.29 -4.75 15.06
N GLU A 453 0.03 -4.84 14.88
CA GLU A 453 0.68 -5.00 13.58
C GLU A 453 1.01 -6.46 13.28
N ILE A 454 0.54 -6.95 12.13
CA ILE A 454 0.90 -8.25 11.57
C ILE A 454 2.20 -8.09 10.80
N LYS A 455 3.29 -8.70 11.29
CA LYS A 455 4.60 -8.75 10.63
C LYS A 455 4.94 -10.20 10.28
N PRO A 456 5.00 -10.59 8.99
CA PRO A 456 5.33 -11.95 8.57
C PRO A 456 6.81 -12.28 8.81
N VAL A 457 7.12 -13.55 9.06
CA VAL A 457 8.49 -14.05 9.25
C VAL A 457 8.88 -14.83 8.00
N GLU A 458 9.49 -14.17 7.03
CA GLU A 458 9.55 -14.68 5.65
C GLU A 458 10.82 -15.45 5.29
N THR A 459 11.92 -15.21 6.00
CA THR A 459 13.17 -15.97 5.85
C THR A 459 13.72 -16.35 7.23
N LEU A 460 14.66 -17.29 7.27
CA LEU A 460 15.46 -17.63 8.44
C LEU A 460 16.93 -17.62 8.02
N ARG A 461 17.75 -16.80 8.67
CA ARG A 461 19.22 -16.82 8.54
C ARG A 461 19.84 -16.83 9.93
N TRP A 462 21.05 -17.37 10.04
CA TRP A 462 21.77 -17.45 11.30
C TRP A 462 22.66 -16.22 11.52
N SER A 463 22.53 -15.58 12.68
CA SER A 463 23.41 -14.49 13.13
C SER A 463 24.04 -14.83 14.48
N TRP A 464 25.36 -15.03 14.49
CA TRP A 464 26.11 -15.29 15.72
C TRP A 464 26.10 -14.13 16.73
N GLN A 465 25.95 -12.89 16.25
CA GLN A 465 25.86 -11.71 17.12
C GLN A 465 24.51 -11.66 17.84
N GLU A 466 23.40 -11.86 17.11
CA GLU A 466 22.07 -11.92 17.72
C GLU A 466 21.87 -13.19 18.53
N ALA A 467 22.44 -14.34 18.15
CA ALA A 467 22.44 -15.55 18.98
C ALA A 467 23.06 -15.29 20.37
N ARG A 468 24.21 -14.61 20.45
CA ARG A 468 24.86 -14.27 21.73
C ARG A 468 24.01 -13.32 22.57
N LYS A 469 23.46 -12.28 21.96
CA LYS A 469 22.60 -11.27 22.62
C LYS A 469 21.25 -11.86 23.07
N SER A 470 20.67 -12.74 22.26
CA SER A 470 19.47 -13.50 22.62
C SER A 470 19.78 -14.56 23.68
N LEU A 471 20.98 -15.11 23.77
CA LEU A 471 21.35 -16.09 24.81
C LEU A 471 21.48 -15.44 26.19
N THR A 472 22.12 -14.27 26.30
CA THR A 472 22.17 -13.53 27.57
C THR A 472 20.77 -13.12 28.04
N ASN A 473 19.97 -12.57 27.13
CA ASN A 473 18.62 -12.08 27.45
C ASN A 473 17.63 -13.24 27.67
N GLY A 474 17.79 -14.32 26.92
CA GLY A 474 16.98 -15.54 26.99
C GLY A 474 17.23 -16.32 28.27
N LEU A 475 18.48 -16.51 28.69
CA LEU A 475 18.80 -17.12 29.97
C LEU A 475 18.29 -16.27 31.15
N LEU A 476 18.51 -14.95 31.12
CA LEU A 476 18.06 -14.06 32.20
C LEU A 476 16.52 -14.05 32.31
N GLY A 477 15.82 -13.73 31.23
CA GLY A 477 14.36 -13.69 31.22
C GLY A 477 13.70 -15.06 31.37
N GLY A 478 14.33 -16.11 30.83
CA GLY A 478 13.90 -17.51 30.97
C GLY A 478 13.98 -17.98 32.41
N LEU A 479 15.10 -17.77 33.10
CA LEU A 479 15.23 -18.10 34.53
C LEU A 479 14.23 -17.31 35.38
N SER A 480 14.10 -16.00 35.19
CA SER A 480 13.13 -15.19 35.94
C SER A 480 11.70 -15.68 35.74
N LEU A 481 11.26 -15.90 34.49
CA LEU A 481 9.92 -16.39 34.19
C LEU A 481 9.71 -17.84 34.70
N GLY A 482 10.70 -18.71 34.53
CA GLY A 482 10.67 -20.09 34.98
C GLY A 482 10.48 -20.21 36.48
N LEU A 483 11.27 -19.48 37.28
CA LEU A 483 11.14 -19.47 38.74
C LEU A 483 9.78 -18.91 39.20
N ILE A 484 9.29 -17.83 38.59
CA ILE A 484 7.96 -17.26 38.89
C ILE A 484 6.85 -18.28 38.60
N VAL A 485 6.91 -18.97 37.45
CA VAL A 485 5.90 -19.97 37.06
C VAL A 485 6.00 -21.24 37.90
N GLY A 486 7.21 -21.72 38.21
CA GLY A 486 7.42 -22.95 38.97
C GLY A 486 7.01 -22.83 40.43
N VAL A 487 7.44 -21.78 41.12
CA VAL A 487 7.01 -21.48 42.50
C VAL A 487 5.52 -21.14 42.52
N GLY A 488 5.04 -20.32 41.58
CA GLY A 488 3.62 -19.99 41.44
C GLY A 488 2.73 -21.22 41.22
N PHE A 489 3.21 -22.21 40.45
CA PHE A 489 2.50 -23.47 40.26
C PHE A 489 2.39 -24.27 41.56
N LYS A 490 3.51 -24.52 42.26
CA LYS A 490 3.49 -25.31 43.51
C LYS A 490 2.73 -24.64 44.65
N LEU A 491 2.68 -23.30 44.70
CA LEU A 491 1.81 -22.55 45.61
C LEU A 491 0.30 -22.76 45.37
N THR A 492 -0.11 -23.41 44.28
CA THR A 492 -1.52 -23.76 44.01
C THR A 492 -1.88 -25.23 44.28
N GLU A 493 -0.93 -26.04 44.76
CA GLU A 493 -1.22 -27.42 45.18
C GLU A 493 -1.73 -27.46 46.65
N PRO A 494 -2.56 -28.46 47.04
CA PRO A 494 -3.10 -28.57 48.40
C PRO A 494 -2.03 -28.73 49.51
N GLN A 495 -0.81 -29.14 49.15
CA GLN A 495 0.36 -29.19 50.02
C GLN A 495 1.53 -28.53 49.28
N PRO A 496 1.70 -27.20 49.39
CA PRO A 496 2.63 -26.45 48.55
C PRO A 496 4.09 -26.66 48.98
N ASN A 497 4.87 -27.37 48.16
CA ASN A 497 6.32 -27.48 48.34
C ASN A 497 7.07 -26.45 47.47
N ILE A 498 7.74 -25.49 48.11
CA ILE A 498 8.49 -24.44 47.41
C ILE A 498 9.76 -25.00 46.74
N ILE A 499 10.36 -26.08 47.28
CA ILE A 499 11.58 -26.68 46.75
C ILE A 499 11.31 -27.27 45.35
N ASP A 500 10.32 -28.15 45.22
CA ASP A 500 9.84 -28.68 43.94
C ASP A 500 9.47 -27.55 42.94
N GLY A 501 8.98 -26.42 43.45
CA GLY A 501 8.60 -25.26 42.63
C GLY A 501 9.82 -24.51 42.07
N LEU A 502 10.88 -24.37 42.87
CA LEU A 502 12.17 -23.84 42.42
C LEU A 502 12.84 -24.79 41.44
N GLU A 503 12.83 -26.09 41.72
CA GLU A 503 13.39 -27.13 40.85
C GLU A 503 12.68 -27.18 39.48
N LEU A 504 11.35 -27.24 39.47
CA LEU A 504 10.53 -27.19 38.25
C LEU A 504 10.75 -25.86 37.50
N GLY A 505 10.89 -24.75 38.23
CA GLY A 505 11.17 -23.42 37.67
C GLY A 505 12.55 -23.30 37.03
N LEU A 506 13.58 -23.92 37.63
CA LEU A 506 14.94 -23.99 37.06
C LEU A 506 14.95 -24.82 35.77
N ILE A 507 14.30 -25.99 35.75
CA ILE A 507 14.21 -26.82 34.53
C ILE A 507 13.55 -26.05 33.39
N HIS A 508 12.37 -25.46 33.62
CA HIS A 508 11.66 -24.71 32.59
C HIS A 508 12.42 -23.44 32.18
N GLY A 509 13.03 -22.73 33.13
CA GLY A 509 13.73 -21.48 32.89
C GLY A 509 15.05 -21.64 32.14
N LEU A 510 15.87 -22.63 32.50
CA LEU A 510 17.09 -22.98 31.76
C LEU A 510 16.76 -23.54 30.38
N THR A 511 15.82 -24.50 30.28
CA THR A 511 15.42 -25.08 29.00
C THR A 511 14.86 -24.01 28.06
N GLY A 512 13.88 -23.23 28.52
CA GLY A 512 13.30 -22.13 27.75
C GLY A 512 14.31 -21.05 27.39
N GLY A 513 15.22 -20.70 28.31
CA GLY A 513 16.25 -19.68 28.09
C GLY A 513 17.34 -20.09 27.09
N LEU A 514 17.76 -21.36 27.11
CA LEU A 514 18.67 -21.93 26.10
C LEU A 514 18.02 -21.97 24.71
N ILE A 515 16.75 -22.38 24.61
CA ILE A 515 16.02 -22.39 23.34
C ILE A 515 15.80 -20.96 22.81
N LEU A 516 15.42 -20.01 23.66
CA LEU A 516 15.32 -18.57 23.33
C LEU A 516 16.66 -18.02 22.82
N GLY A 517 17.76 -18.42 23.46
CA GLY A 517 19.10 -18.01 23.06
C GLY A 517 19.52 -18.52 21.69
N LEU A 518 19.38 -19.82 21.47
CA LEU A 518 19.76 -20.47 20.23
C LEU A 518 18.83 -20.06 19.07
N LEU A 519 17.51 -20.16 19.24
CA LEU A 519 16.56 -19.76 18.19
C LEU A 519 16.55 -18.24 17.96
N GLY A 520 16.94 -17.42 18.93
CA GLY A 520 17.13 -15.98 18.74
C GLY A 520 18.23 -15.62 17.73
N GLY A 521 19.12 -16.55 17.42
CA GLY A 521 20.06 -16.47 16.31
C GLY A 521 19.44 -16.65 14.92
N LEU A 522 18.25 -17.27 14.82
CA LEU A 522 17.51 -17.48 13.56
C LEU A 522 16.66 -16.24 13.20
N ARG A 523 17.31 -15.13 12.86
CA ARG A 523 16.63 -13.95 12.28
C ARG A 523 16.92 -13.85 10.79
N GLY A 524 15.89 -14.07 9.99
CA GLY A 524 15.94 -13.79 8.57
C GLY A 524 15.97 -12.29 8.27
N PRO A 525 16.76 -11.83 7.28
CA PRO A 525 16.53 -10.53 6.66
C PRO A 525 15.18 -10.55 5.94
N GLU A 526 14.52 -9.41 5.90
CA GLU A 526 13.19 -9.28 5.35
C GLU A 526 13.19 -9.37 3.80
N ILE A 527 12.62 -10.48 3.32
CA ILE A 527 12.01 -10.68 1.99
C ILE A 527 12.95 -11.06 0.82
N GLU A 528 12.58 -12.13 0.11
CA GLU A 528 13.02 -12.42 -1.28
C GLU A 528 11.91 -11.99 -2.27
N THR A 529 12.24 -11.82 -3.55
CA THR A 529 11.32 -11.33 -4.60
C THR A 529 9.94 -12.01 -4.57
N LYS A 530 8.91 -11.24 -4.21
CA LYS A 530 7.51 -11.71 -4.14
C LYS A 530 6.88 -11.80 -5.52
N THR A 531 7.02 -12.97 -6.14
CA THR A 531 6.42 -13.27 -7.45
C THR A 531 4.98 -13.77 -7.34
N ILE A 532 4.59 -14.33 -6.18
CA ILE A 532 3.29 -14.99 -5.98
C ILE A 532 2.51 -14.32 -4.82
N PRO A 533 1.21 -14.01 -4.99
CA PRO A 533 0.39 -13.50 -3.89
C PRO A 533 0.25 -14.51 -2.73
N ASN A 534 0.37 -14.05 -1.48
CA ASN A 534 0.37 -14.83 -0.23
C ASN A 534 1.70 -15.56 0.09
N GLN A 535 2.76 -15.38 -0.70
CA GLN A 535 4.07 -15.98 -0.51
C GLN A 535 4.67 -15.71 0.89
N GLY A 536 4.56 -14.49 1.42
CA GLY A 536 5.10 -14.17 2.76
C GLY A 536 4.39 -14.87 3.92
N ILE A 537 3.07 -15.08 3.80
CA ILE A 537 2.28 -15.82 4.80
C ILE A 537 2.50 -17.33 4.69
N TRP A 538 2.68 -17.87 3.47
CA TRP A 538 3.10 -19.26 3.27
C TRP A 538 4.52 -19.53 3.78
N ASN A 539 5.44 -18.58 3.61
CA ASN A 539 6.78 -18.68 4.18
C ASN A 539 6.74 -18.57 5.71
N SER A 540 5.92 -17.68 6.27
CA SER A 540 5.67 -17.64 7.73
C SER A 540 5.13 -18.96 8.27
N ALA A 541 4.27 -19.67 7.52
CA ALA A 541 3.77 -20.98 7.91
C ALA A 541 4.85 -22.08 7.84
N LYS A 542 5.71 -22.07 6.81
CA LYS A 542 6.87 -22.98 6.72
C LYS A 542 7.86 -22.73 7.85
N ASN A 543 8.19 -21.46 8.11
CA ASN A 543 9.10 -21.06 9.18
C ASN A 543 8.54 -21.39 10.57
N ALA A 544 7.22 -21.33 10.76
CA ALA A 544 6.55 -21.79 11.98
C ALA A 544 6.77 -23.29 12.24
N VAL A 545 6.69 -24.12 11.20
CA VAL A 545 7.00 -25.56 11.29
C VAL A 545 8.50 -25.79 11.54
N ILE A 546 9.39 -25.10 10.83
CA ILE A 546 10.85 -25.27 10.99
C ILE A 546 11.31 -24.87 12.40
N VAL A 547 10.94 -23.66 12.86
CA VAL A 547 11.30 -23.16 14.20
C VAL A 547 10.60 -23.96 15.30
N GLY A 548 9.39 -24.47 15.05
CA GLY A 548 8.70 -25.36 15.99
C GLY A 548 9.36 -26.73 16.12
N LEU A 549 9.78 -27.35 15.01
CA LEU A 549 10.54 -28.60 15.03
C LEU A 549 11.90 -28.43 15.72
N LEU A 550 12.63 -27.35 15.41
CA LEU A 550 13.90 -27.04 16.07
C LEU A 550 13.71 -26.75 17.57
N GLY A 551 12.73 -25.93 17.94
CA GLY A 551 12.40 -25.65 19.34
C GLY A 551 11.97 -26.89 20.12
N GLY A 552 11.28 -27.84 19.47
CA GLY A 552 10.88 -29.08 20.10
C GLY A 552 12.00 -30.11 20.24
N LEU A 553 12.90 -30.21 19.25
CA LEU A 553 14.11 -31.02 19.34
C LEU A 553 15.04 -30.49 20.44
N LEU A 554 15.27 -29.18 20.47
CA LEU A 554 16.08 -28.54 21.53
C LEU A 554 15.39 -28.65 22.91
N GLY A 555 14.06 -28.53 22.98
CA GLY A 555 13.29 -28.71 24.22
C GLY A 555 13.30 -30.14 24.76
N GLY A 556 13.23 -31.14 23.88
CA GLY A 556 13.41 -32.54 24.26
C GLY A 556 14.85 -32.84 24.71
N PHE A 557 15.84 -32.30 23.99
CA PHE A 557 17.26 -32.50 24.29
C PHE A 557 17.68 -31.83 25.61
N PHE A 558 17.47 -30.52 25.76
CA PHE A 558 17.82 -29.80 26.99
C PHE A 558 16.93 -30.19 28.17
N GLY A 559 15.61 -30.36 27.95
CA GLY A 559 14.70 -30.84 28.99
C GLY A 559 15.07 -32.25 29.47
N GLY A 560 15.53 -33.12 28.57
CA GLY A 560 16.06 -34.45 28.89
C GLY A 560 17.37 -34.37 29.67
N LEU A 561 18.36 -33.64 29.14
CA LEU A 561 19.68 -33.49 29.76
C LEU A 561 19.58 -32.89 31.17
N ILE A 562 18.83 -31.80 31.33
CA ILE A 562 18.65 -31.10 32.60
C ILE A 562 17.77 -31.93 33.56
N GLY A 563 16.69 -32.56 33.07
CA GLY A 563 15.83 -33.41 33.88
C GLY A 563 16.52 -34.67 34.41
N LEU A 564 17.42 -35.27 33.62
CA LEU A 564 18.26 -36.40 34.03
C LEU A 564 19.35 -35.99 35.02
N ILE A 565 20.02 -34.86 34.79
CA ILE A 565 21.12 -34.38 35.66
C ILE A 565 20.61 -33.92 37.03
N ILE A 566 19.42 -33.29 37.10
CA ILE A 566 18.94 -32.65 38.32
C ILE A 566 17.96 -33.53 39.13
N LEU A 567 16.94 -34.14 38.50
CA LEU A 567 15.78 -34.72 39.21
C LEU A 567 15.41 -36.18 38.87
N ASN A 568 16.12 -36.84 37.95
CA ASN A 568 15.76 -38.19 37.46
C ASN A 568 14.31 -38.30 36.93
N HIS A 569 13.73 -37.19 36.45
CA HIS A 569 12.31 -37.09 36.09
C HIS A 569 12.07 -37.31 34.57
N PRO A 570 11.22 -38.26 34.14
CA PRO A 570 11.11 -38.67 32.73
C PRO A 570 10.22 -37.76 31.84
N SER A 571 9.87 -36.55 32.26
CA SER A 571 8.90 -35.66 31.58
C SER A 571 9.42 -34.91 30.35
N TRP A 572 10.65 -35.19 29.91
CA TRP A 572 11.34 -34.47 28.81
C TRP A 572 10.60 -34.46 27.47
N LEU A 573 9.88 -35.53 27.13
CA LEU A 573 9.10 -35.61 25.89
C LEU A 573 7.98 -34.56 25.84
N GLN A 574 7.40 -34.22 27.00
CA GLN A 574 6.34 -33.21 27.13
C GLN A 574 6.94 -31.81 26.92
N LEU A 575 8.10 -31.53 27.52
CA LEU A 575 8.82 -30.26 27.33
C LEU A 575 9.12 -30.00 25.86
N GLY A 576 9.60 -31.00 25.13
CA GLY A 576 9.83 -30.90 23.69
C GLY A 576 8.57 -30.50 22.90
N ILE A 577 7.41 -31.07 23.21
CA ILE A 577 6.17 -30.77 22.45
C ILE A 577 5.57 -29.41 22.86
N VAL A 578 5.57 -29.08 24.16
CA VAL A 578 5.12 -27.77 24.65
C VAL A 578 5.98 -26.64 24.07
N PHE A 579 7.31 -26.75 24.14
CA PHE A 579 8.21 -25.77 23.56
C PHE A 579 8.13 -25.76 22.03
N GLY A 580 8.05 -26.91 21.36
CA GLY A 580 7.94 -26.96 19.89
C GLY A 580 6.72 -26.18 19.36
N VAL A 581 5.54 -26.39 19.93
CA VAL A 581 4.33 -25.65 19.51
C VAL A 581 4.41 -24.17 19.90
N ALA A 582 4.87 -23.86 21.13
CA ALA A 582 4.99 -22.47 21.58
C ALA A 582 5.98 -21.66 20.74
N PHE A 583 7.20 -22.17 20.50
CA PHE A 583 8.23 -21.46 19.74
C PHE A 583 7.88 -21.32 18.25
N GLY A 584 7.27 -22.34 17.63
CA GLY A 584 6.80 -22.26 16.24
C GLY A 584 5.73 -21.18 16.03
N LEU A 585 4.81 -21.03 16.99
CA LEU A 585 3.78 -19.99 16.95
C LEU A 585 4.33 -18.59 17.28
N VAL A 586 5.11 -18.46 18.35
CA VAL A 586 5.58 -17.16 18.87
C VAL A 586 6.69 -16.57 18.00
N PHE A 587 7.69 -17.37 17.63
CA PHE A 587 8.91 -16.90 16.96
C PHE A 587 9.03 -17.35 15.50
N GLY A 588 8.49 -18.52 15.14
CA GLY A 588 8.56 -19.03 13.77
C GLY A 588 7.65 -18.33 12.75
N GLY A 589 6.72 -17.49 13.20
CA GLY A 589 5.79 -16.75 12.32
C GLY A 589 4.34 -17.23 12.38
N GLY A 590 4.01 -18.27 13.15
CA GLY A 590 2.65 -18.79 13.27
C GLY A 590 1.64 -17.73 13.78
N LYS A 591 2.09 -16.80 14.65
CA LYS A 591 1.37 -15.58 15.04
C LYS A 591 0.86 -14.78 13.84
N ALA A 592 1.72 -14.52 12.85
CA ALA A 592 1.35 -13.73 11.67
C ALA A 592 0.30 -14.47 10.82
N CYS A 593 0.47 -15.78 10.63
CA CYS A 593 -0.50 -16.63 9.94
C CYS A 593 -1.87 -16.62 10.65
N LEU A 594 -1.88 -16.75 11.98
CA LEU A 594 -3.11 -16.80 12.79
C LEU A 594 -3.86 -15.46 12.79
N GLN A 595 -3.13 -14.36 13.03
CA GLN A 595 -3.68 -13.00 12.98
C GLN A 595 -4.27 -12.71 11.59
N HIS A 596 -3.53 -13.03 10.53
CA HIS A 596 -3.97 -12.77 9.14
C HIS A 596 -5.17 -13.62 8.73
N PHE A 597 -5.22 -14.89 9.15
CA PHE A 597 -6.37 -15.77 8.95
C PHE A 597 -7.61 -15.25 9.69
N THR A 598 -7.47 -14.87 10.97
CA THR A 598 -8.57 -14.32 11.78
C THR A 598 -9.13 -13.03 11.17
N LEU A 599 -8.25 -12.13 10.73
CA LEU A 599 -8.62 -10.89 10.05
C LEU A 599 -9.37 -11.16 8.74
N ARG A 600 -8.87 -12.07 7.89
CA ARG A 600 -9.54 -12.47 6.64
C ARG A 600 -10.90 -13.13 6.88
N LEU A 601 -11.02 -13.96 7.91
CA LEU A 601 -12.28 -14.61 8.28
C LEU A 601 -13.34 -13.59 8.69
N ILE A 602 -12.96 -12.55 9.45
CA ILE A 602 -13.86 -11.44 9.81
C ILE A 602 -14.25 -10.59 8.60
N LEU A 603 -13.29 -10.23 7.74
CA LEU A 603 -13.55 -9.46 6.51
C LEU A 603 -14.45 -10.23 5.53
N TYR A 604 -14.27 -11.56 5.41
CA TYR A 604 -15.14 -12.43 4.62
C TYR A 604 -16.53 -12.57 5.25
N ALA A 605 -16.64 -12.78 6.56
CA ALA A 605 -17.92 -12.88 7.27
C ALA A 605 -18.75 -11.58 7.20
N LYS A 606 -18.10 -10.42 7.05
CA LYS A 606 -18.75 -9.13 6.76
C LYS A 606 -18.93 -8.84 5.26
N ASN A 607 -18.56 -9.78 4.38
CA ASN A 607 -18.68 -9.70 2.92
C ASN A 607 -17.95 -8.49 2.30
N TYR A 608 -16.84 -8.07 2.93
CA TYR A 608 -15.94 -7.04 2.40
C TYR A 608 -14.94 -7.62 1.38
N ILE A 609 -14.56 -8.90 1.54
CA ILE A 609 -13.67 -9.63 0.63
C ILE A 609 -14.23 -11.04 0.33
N PRO A 610 -13.88 -11.66 -0.82
CA PRO A 610 -14.20 -13.06 -1.09
C PRO A 610 -13.21 -14.04 -0.43
N ARG A 611 -13.63 -15.30 -0.23
CA ARG A 611 -12.81 -16.37 0.38
C ARG A 611 -11.45 -16.54 -0.28
N ASN A 612 -11.41 -16.59 -1.62
CA ASN A 612 -10.17 -16.60 -2.40
C ASN A 612 -9.97 -15.21 -3.02
N TYR A 613 -9.30 -14.33 -2.26
CA TYR A 613 -9.10 -12.94 -2.66
C TYR A 613 -8.13 -12.82 -3.85
N ALA A 614 -7.08 -13.67 -3.93
CA ALA A 614 -6.15 -13.68 -5.06
C ALA A 614 -6.87 -13.92 -6.40
N ARG A 615 -7.74 -14.95 -6.46
CA ARG A 615 -8.54 -15.27 -7.66
C ARG A 615 -9.51 -14.14 -8.04
N PHE A 616 -10.02 -13.39 -7.07
CA PHE A 616 -10.86 -12.22 -7.34
C PHE A 616 -10.06 -11.02 -7.88
N LEU A 617 -8.85 -10.77 -7.37
CA LEU A 617 -7.98 -9.70 -7.87
C LEU A 617 -7.46 -10.03 -9.28
N GLU A 618 -7.24 -11.30 -9.58
CA GLU A 618 -6.97 -11.79 -10.93
C GLU A 618 -8.19 -11.62 -11.85
N TYR A 619 -9.40 -11.96 -11.39
CA TYR A 619 -10.65 -11.65 -12.11
C TYR A 619 -10.81 -10.14 -12.38
N ALA A 620 -10.52 -9.27 -11.41
CA ALA A 620 -10.53 -7.82 -11.58
C ALA A 620 -9.41 -7.31 -12.52
N THR A 621 -8.33 -8.08 -12.69
CA THR A 621 -7.27 -7.84 -13.67
C THR A 621 -7.70 -8.29 -15.07
N GLU A 622 -8.36 -9.44 -15.20
CA GLU A 622 -9.00 -9.93 -16.45
C GLU A 622 -10.02 -8.91 -17.01
N HIS A 623 -10.64 -8.11 -16.13
CA HIS A 623 -11.64 -7.09 -16.44
C HIS A 623 -11.09 -5.65 -16.46
N ILE A 624 -9.77 -5.44 -16.42
CA ILE A 624 -9.12 -4.12 -16.55
C ILE A 624 -9.62 -3.09 -15.51
N PHE A 625 -9.93 -3.55 -14.29
CA PHE A 625 -10.04 -2.69 -13.12
C PHE A 625 -8.69 -2.57 -12.41
N LEU A 626 -7.95 -3.69 -12.36
CA LEU A 626 -6.63 -3.80 -11.75
C LEU A 626 -5.55 -4.19 -12.78
N GLN A 627 -4.30 -4.08 -12.37
CA GLN A 627 -3.12 -4.66 -13.01
C GLN A 627 -2.25 -5.39 -11.97
N LYS A 628 -1.69 -6.55 -12.35
CA LYS A 628 -0.89 -7.41 -11.49
C LYS A 628 0.61 -7.20 -11.74
N VAL A 629 1.34 -6.89 -10.69
CA VAL A 629 2.78 -6.59 -10.67
C VAL A 629 3.45 -7.50 -9.65
N GLY A 630 3.99 -8.65 -10.11
CA GLY A 630 4.46 -9.71 -9.22
C GLY A 630 3.33 -10.25 -8.32
N GLY A 631 3.57 -10.30 -7.01
CA GLY A 631 2.57 -10.60 -5.99
C GLY A 631 1.61 -9.44 -5.63
N SER A 632 1.79 -8.25 -6.21
CA SER A 632 1.05 -7.02 -5.91
C SER A 632 0.00 -6.69 -6.97
N TYR A 633 -0.96 -5.84 -6.60
CA TYR A 633 -2.01 -5.32 -7.48
C TYR A 633 -2.13 -3.80 -7.37
N ILE A 634 -2.36 -3.13 -8.48
CA ILE A 634 -2.56 -1.68 -8.58
C ILE A 634 -3.86 -1.45 -9.37
N PHE A 635 -4.63 -0.39 -9.10
CA PHE A 635 -5.72 -0.01 -10.02
C PHE A 635 -5.14 0.44 -11.37
N ILE A 636 -5.89 0.25 -12.47
CA ILE A 636 -5.38 0.58 -13.81
C ILE A 636 -5.09 2.09 -13.98
N HIS A 637 -5.79 2.94 -13.21
CA HIS A 637 -5.50 4.37 -13.07
C HIS A 637 -6.08 4.91 -11.75
N ARG A 638 -5.46 5.94 -11.16
CA ARG A 638 -5.91 6.55 -9.89
C ARG A 638 -7.32 7.12 -9.94
N MET A 639 -7.71 7.81 -11.01
CA MET A 639 -9.08 8.36 -11.13
C MET A 639 -10.17 7.27 -11.12
N LEU A 640 -9.86 6.03 -11.54
CA LEU A 640 -10.80 4.90 -11.41
C LEU A 640 -10.90 4.41 -9.96
N LEU A 641 -9.79 4.40 -9.22
CA LEU A 641 -9.78 4.15 -7.77
C LEU A 641 -10.57 5.25 -7.04
N GLU A 642 -10.36 6.52 -7.38
CA GLU A 642 -11.10 7.66 -6.80
C GLU A 642 -12.61 7.53 -7.08
N HIS A 643 -13.02 7.23 -8.32
CA HIS A 643 -14.43 6.97 -8.68
C HIS A 643 -15.02 5.79 -7.91
N PHE A 644 -14.33 4.64 -7.82
CA PHE A 644 -14.79 3.51 -7.00
C PHE A 644 -14.84 3.84 -5.50
N ALA A 645 -13.95 4.69 -4.98
CA ALA A 645 -13.94 5.09 -3.58
C ALA A 645 -15.13 6.01 -3.24
N GLN A 646 -15.52 6.88 -4.17
CA GLN A 646 -16.66 7.79 -4.06
C GLN A 646 -18.03 7.11 -4.27
N MET A 647 -18.08 5.86 -4.73
CA MET A 647 -19.33 5.11 -4.82
C MET A 647 -19.89 4.77 -3.44
N GLU A 648 -21.21 4.92 -3.29
CA GLU A 648 -21.91 4.31 -2.16
C GLU A 648 -21.82 2.77 -2.22
N PRO A 649 -21.49 2.09 -1.11
CA PRO A 649 -21.48 0.65 -1.06
C PRO A 649 -22.92 0.12 -1.18
N VAL A 650 -23.21 -0.60 -2.27
CA VAL A 650 -24.53 -1.16 -2.56
C VAL A 650 -24.93 -2.24 -1.53
N PHE A 651 -25.49 -1.79 -0.40
CA PHE A 651 -26.04 -2.63 0.67
C PHE A 651 -27.49 -3.01 0.35
N ILE A 652 -27.66 -4.03 -0.50
CA ILE A 652 -28.95 -4.72 -0.62
C ILE A 652 -29.30 -5.30 0.76
N GLN A 653 -30.35 -4.76 1.40
CA GLN A 653 -30.99 -5.42 2.54
C GLN A 653 -31.56 -6.76 2.04
N LEU A 654 -31.24 -7.85 2.74
CA LEU A 654 -31.76 -9.19 2.44
C LEU A 654 -33.20 -9.36 2.94
N ASN A 655 -34.10 -8.47 2.52
CA ASN A 655 -35.53 -8.64 2.66
C ASN A 655 -36.06 -9.40 1.44
N SER A 656 -36.78 -10.48 1.69
CA SER A 656 -37.27 -11.41 0.69
C SER A 656 -38.25 -10.78 -0.30
N GLN A 657 -37.90 -10.78 -1.58
CA GLN A 657 -38.87 -10.70 -2.66
C GLN A 657 -39.09 -12.10 -3.26
N PRO A 658 -40.34 -12.60 -3.35
CA PRO A 658 -40.66 -13.76 -4.17
C PRO A 658 -40.49 -13.40 -5.65
N ILE A 659 -39.80 -14.27 -6.40
CA ILE A 659 -39.70 -14.16 -7.86
C ILE A 659 -41.04 -14.61 -8.46
N HIS A 660 -41.57 -13.86 -9.43
CA HIS A 660 -42.35 -14.47 -10.52
C HIS A 660 -42.05 -13.79 -11.86
N HIS A 661 -42.08 -14.59 -12.92
CA HIS A 661 -41.76 -14.18 -14.28
C HIS A 661 -42.89 -13.40 -14.93
N SER A 662 -42.53 -12.50 -15.85
CA SER A 662 -43.43 -11.96 -16.88
C SER A 662 -42.90 -12.33 -18.27
N THR A 663 -43.32 -13.48 -18.79
CA THR A 663 -43.37 -13.68 -20.25
C THR A 663 -44.55 -12.89 -20.82
N GLU A 664 -44.33 -12.25 -21.96
CA GLU A 664 -45.36 -11.52 -22.71
C GLU A 664 -46.46 -12.48 -23.21
N PHE A 665 -47.72 -12.04 -23.26
CA PHE A 665 -48.56 -12.08 -24.48
C PHE A 665 -49.89 -11.32 -24.28
N HIS A 666 -50.62 -11.08 -25.38
CA HIS A 666 -51.85 -10.28 -25.42
C HIS A 666 -53.15 -11.01 -24.98
N SER A 667 -54.14 -10.19 -24.64
CA SER A 667 -55.58 -10.30 -24.99
C SER A 667 -56.63 -10.74 -23.94
N ASN A 668 -57.70 -9.93 -23.90
CA ASN A 668 -59.12 -10.23 -23.72
C ASN A 668 -59.69 -10.92 -22.46
N ASN A 669 -60.41 -10.08 -21.69
CA ASN A 669 -61.79 -10.28 -21.18
C ASN A 669 -62.14 -11.37 -20.13
N ASN A 670 -62.91 -10.89 -19.15
CA ASN A 670 -63.97 -11.59 -18.40
C ASN A 670 -63.61 -12.86 -17.58
N SER A 671 -63.56 -12.72 -16.25
CA SER A 671 -64.73 -13.08 -15.43
C SER A 671 -64.57 -12.69 -13.95
N SER A 672 -65.70 -12.59 -13.26
CA SER A 672 -65.88 -12.02 -11.91
C SER A 672 -65.61 -13.00 -10.76
N ARG A 673 -65.14 -12.49 -9.62
CA ARG A 673 -65.96 -12.38 -8.37
C ARG A 673 -65.24 -11.78 -7.15
N ASN A 674 -66.05 -11.07 -6.35
CA ASN A 674 -65.97 -10.81 -4.90
C ASN A 674 -64.69 -10.20 -4.29
N THR A 675 -64.74 -8.89 -4.07
CA THR A 675 -63.90 -8.14 -3.13
C THR A 675 -64.31 -8.34 -1.67
N SER A 676 -63.35 -8.44 -0.75
CA SER A 676 -63.55 -8.25 0.69
C SER A 676 -62.90 -6.95 1.15
N SER A 677 -63.71 -5.99 1.61
CA SER A 677 -63.25 -4.64 1.95
C SER A 677 -62.43 -4.62 3.25
N GLN A 678 -61.19 -4.11 3.20
CA GLN A 678 -60.40 -3.84 4.40
C GLN A 678 -60.83 -2.51 5.03
N THR A 679 -61.14 -2.51 6.33
CA THR A 679 -61.46 -1.30 7.09
C THR A 679 -60.20 -0.52 7.46
N LEU A 680 -60.25 0.79 7.24
CA LEU A 680 -59.22 1.76 7.61
C LEU A 680 -59.70 2.58 8.81
N VAL A 681 -58.77 2.98 9.68
CA VAL A 681 -59.00 3.80 10.88
C VAL A 681 -58.11 5.03 10.80
N GLU A 682 -58.70 6.22 10.87
CA GLU A 682 -57.95 7.47 10.75
C GLU A 682 -57.29 7.88 12.07
N CYS A 683 -56.04 8.31 12.01
CA CYS A 683 -55.35 8.87 13.16
C CYS A 683 -55.76 10.32 13.41
N THR A 684 -56.60 10.53 14.43
CA THR A 684 -57.08 11.85 14.91
C THR A 684 -55.98 12.90 15.16
N ASN A 685 -54.72 12.48 15.34
CA ASN A 685 -53.58 13.36 15.58
C ASN A 685 -52.78 13.72 14.31
N CYS A 686 -53.03 13.10 13.15
CA CYS A 686 -52.23 13.37 11.94
C CYS A 686 -52.89 13.06 10.58
N GLY A 687 -54.19 12.74 10.57
CA GLY A 687 -54.98 12.53 9.35
C GLY A 687 -54.61 11.29 8.52
N LEU A 688 -53.80 10.37 9.07
CA LEU A 688 -53.39 9.17 8.33
C LEU A 688 -54.37 8.02 8.58
N ASN A 689 -54.97 7.51 7.50
CA ASN A 689 -55.68 6.24 7.50
C ASN A 689 -54.71 5.06 7.65
N ASN A 690 -54.90 4.27 8.71
CA ASN A 690 -54.12 3.06 9.01
C ASN A 690 -55.03 1.82 8.88
N PRO A 691 -54.53 0.66 8.41
CA PRO A 691 -55.24 -0.62 8.51
C PRO A 691 -55.80 -0.90 9.91
N GLY A 692 -57.08 -1.31 10.00
CA GLY A 692 -57.80 -1.49 11.27
C GLY A 692 -57.28 -2.60 12.21
N ASN A 693 -56.25 -3.34 11.81
CA ASN A 693 -55.52 -4.28 12.67
C ASN A 693 -54.34 -3.64 13.45
N LEU A 694 -54.04 -2.36 13.22
CA LEU A 694 -52.97 -1.63 13.90
C LEU A 694 -53.49 -0.92 15.15
N ASN A 695 -52.83 -1.18 16.28
CA ASN A 695 -53.10 -0.47 17.54
C ASN A 695 -52.50 0.95 17.59
N PHE A 696 -51.55 1.28 16.70
CA PHE A 696 -50.77 2.51 16.72
C PHE A 696 -50.60 3.08 15.30
N CYS A 697 -50.56 4.40 15.16
CA CYS A 697 -50.38 5.07 13.88
C CYS A 697 -48.94 4.94 13.38
N THR A 698 -48.79 4.42 12.15
CA THR A 698 -47.50 4.22 11.47
C THR A 698 -46.66 5.48 11.29
N LYS A 699 -47.28 6.67 11.26
CA LYS A 699 -46.61 7.97 11.05
C LYS A 699 -46.24 8.72 12.33
N CYS A 700 -46.98 8.54 13.44
CA CYS A 700 -46.78 9.33 14.66
C CYS A 700 -46.72 8.52 15.97
N GLY A 701 -46.82 7.19 15.91
CA GLY A 701 -46.68 6.29 17.07
C GLY A 701 -47.81 6.35 18.11
N ARG A 702 -48.74 7.32 18.05
CA ARG A 702 -49.89 7.39 18.97
C ARG A 702 -50.88 6.24 18.73
N ARG A 703 -51.52 5.81 19.82
CA ARG A 703 -52.51 4.71 19.83
C ARG A 703 -53.78 5.14 19.10
N LEU A 704 -54.37 4.25 18.30
CA LEU A 704 -55.43 4.60 17.33
C LEU A 704 -56.86 4.61 17.89
N ASN A 705 -57.07 4.29 19.17
CA ASN A 705 -58.38 4.36 19.83
C ASN A 705 -58.25 4.76 21.31
N GLN A 706 -58.48 6.04 21.62
CA GLN A 706 -58.88 6.54 22.93
C GLN A 706 -59.84 7.73 22.73
N PRO A 707 -60.95 7.82 23.49
CA PRO A 707 -61.77 9.03 23.51
C PRO A 707 -61.00 10.19 24.17
N SER A 708 -61.35 11.42 23.80
CA SER A 708 -60.75 12.63 24.35
C SER A 708 -61.25 12.96 25.75
N SER A 709 -60.33 12.96 26.73
CA SER A 709 -60.49 13.52 28.08
C SER A 709 -59.16 14.08 28.57
#